data_AF-A0A378ZXP0-F1
#
_entry.id   AF-A0A378ZXP0-F1
#
_cell.length_a   1.000
_cell.length_b   1.000
_cell.length_c   1.000
_cell.angle_alpha   90.00
_cell.angle_beta   90.00
_cell.angle_gamma   90.00
#
_symmetry.space_group_name_H-M   'P 1'
#
loop_
_entity.id
_entity.type
_entity.pdbx_description
1 polymer ?
#
loop_
_entity_poly.entity_id
_entity_poly.type
_entity_poly.pdbx_seq_one_letter_code
_entity_poly.pdbx_strand_id
1 'polypeptide(L)'
;MRILGIDGGISSIGWAVVDLESQRIVAAGTRMFDSPEEATKSGPKLKNADRRLFRGQRRTIRRRAKRMADIRKLFHASGLLPSGDRGALAAEAGDKDPWSLRAEGLDRKLTSREWALALGHIARHRGFRSNRKGTESNKASENQKVLASIEATREKSQRWRTVGEMFARDDTFIDRKRNRDGDYTRSILRADQEAEVRKLFAAQRRHGNPHTSDELEATFSELAFSQKPLQGSLGMVGDCPFLPGHKRASVFAPSFERFRLLSRLTNLRLVTADGRRALTPDEITKALSGYARTKSLTFKALRTKLGLVEADRFDGVGPDIEKRDIARRTGAALEGTKTLLDVLIPAIGEIEAFGLLERGTPLDEATAAIAFNEDLGDIETGLQASGLPAEAVSALLEAARQGAFDTFKGTAALSAAAARALCEPMGRGLVYSDACAELGWSHSEQSVMDLSAIGSPVAQKAAREILKQIKAVSQAFGPFDRVHVEMARDVGKSSEERRKIENGINKRTDERHRAAEELADHLGKTASTLRSEDILRYELWKEQNGRCLYSGKAIPLQAVLATDNAVQIDHILPWSRFGDDSFVNKTLCFTKANADKKNRTPYEWKSAEQSDDWERFQAEVESNKALKGLKKRNYLIRNASDREEAFRSRNLNDTRFALKVVLAHLKDAFPNLARETGGERRIFARPGALTAALRRAWGLESLKKGAHGERLEDDRHHALDAIVTALCSESLLQRATALAKAAEIKGEKFELRGLPAPWGTPAEFRNEVAAVVQAVFVSRPESGRIRGKGHDATIRQIREIDGEAKVFERKAIEELKIGDLDRIPVPKPYGKIVDPGKLRDQLLDSLKSWIEAGKPKDALPLSPKGDPVRKVKLLSRAKKAVAVRGGSADRSEMIRVDVFAKANTQGKTQYFLVPIYRNDFFRSKGGGMDGPPNSAVQANTPESSWPIMDQSYEFCFSILQNSLLTVVRPTGEVVEGYFKGLDRSTGAISLAHHTAPQQIERGIGARTLLRIEKYHVDRLGQKHAVGKEIRTWRGRACI
;
A
#
# COMPACT_ATOMS: atom_id res chain seq x y z
N MET A 1 10.78 26.61 -29.95
CA MET A 1 10.31 25.28 -29.53
C MET A 1 9.91 25.31 -28.06
N ARG A 2 8.62 25.20 -27.76
CA ARG A 2 8.03 25.21 -26.42
C ARG A 2 7.86 23.81 -25.86
N ILE A 3 8.33 23.61 -24.63
CA ILE A 3 8.31 22.32 -23.93
C ILE A 3 7.59 22.46 -22.59
N LEU A 4 6.67 21.54 -22.33
CA LEU A 4 6.05 21.36 -21.00
C LEU A 4 6.79 20.27 -20.22
N GLY A 5 7.35 20.63 -19.06
CA GLY A 5 7.87 19.70 -18.07
C GLY A 5 6.89 19.46 -16.93
N ILE A 6 6.72 18.21 -16.52
CA ILE A 6 5.88 17.81 -15.39
C ILE A 6 6.68 16.91 -14.44
N ASP A 7 6.76 17.28 -13.16
CA ASP A 7 7.26 16.42 -12.07
C ASP A 7 6.08 15.93 -11.22
N GLY A 8 5.68 14.67 -11.37
CA GLY A 8 4.53 14.08 -10.70
C GLY A 8 4.86 13.30 -9.43
N GLY A 9 4.57 13.86 -8.26
CA GLY A 9 4.72 13.23 -6.95
C GLY A 9 3.48 12.46 -6.44
N ILE A 10 3.54 12.02 -5.18
CA ILE A 10 2.42 11.35 -4.48
C ILE A 10 1.31 12.33 -4.05
N SER A 11 1.69 13.57 -3.77
CA SER A 11 0.82 14.65 -3.27
C SER A 11 1.16 16.02 -3.85
N SER A 12 1.96 16.04 -4.92
CA SER A 12 2.49 17.26 -5.54
C SER A 12 2.68 17.08 -7.03
N ILE A 13 2.61 18.18 -7.77
CA ILE A 13 2.91 18.27 -9.20
C ILE A 13 3.70 19.56 -9.42
N GLY A 14 4.96 19.43 -9.82
CA GLY A 14 5.69 20.51 -10.44
C GLY A 14 5.33 20.64 -11.90
N TRP A 15 5.22 21.86 -12.42
CA TRP A 15 5.07 22.11 -13.85
C TRP A 15 5.94 23.29 -14.28
N ALA A 16 6.45 23.23 -15.52
CA ALA A 16 7.23 24.30 -16.12
C ALA A 16 7.02 24.35 -17.63
N VAL A 17 6.98 25.56 -18.18
CA VAL A 17 6.96 25.84 -19.62
C VAL A 17 8.27 26.53 -19.96
N VAL A 18 9.01 25.94 -20.90
CA VAL A 18 10.30 26.45 -21.37
C VAL A 18 10.23 26.68 -22.86
N ASP A 19 10.83 27.77 -23.33
CA ASP A 19 11.01 28.04 -24.75
C ASP A 19 12.50 28.02 -25.10
N LEU A 20 12.90 27.05 -25.92
CA LEU A 20 14.30 26.86 -26.28
C LEU A 20 14.78 27.83 -27.38
N GLU A 21 13.87 28.42 -28.17
CA GLU A 21 14.27 29.41 -29.19
C GLU A 21 14.62 30.73 -28.54
N SER A 22 13.79 31.18 -27.59
CA SER A 22 14.05 32.39 -26.81
C SER A 22 14.91 32.15 -25.57
N GLN A 23 15.41 30.91 -25.37
CA GLN A 23 16.28 30.51 -24.27
C GLN A 23 15.78 31.01 -22.90
N ARG A 24 14.51 30.77 -22.58
CA ARG A 24 13.89 31.29 -21.35
C ARG A 24 12.90 30.33 -20.70
N ILE A 25 12.78 30.46 -19.39
CA ILE A 25 11.68 29.84 -18.62
C ILE A 25 10.45 30.75 -18.70
N VAL A 26 9.40 30.30 -19.39
CA VAL A 26 8.17 31.08 -19.62
C VAL A 26 7.31 31.16 -18.37
N ALA A 27 7.13 30.02 -17.69
CA ALA A 27 6.34 29.93 -16.46
C ALA A 27 6.70 28.64 -15.70
N ALA A 28 6.55 28.66 -14.38
CA ALA A 28 6.66 27.47 -13.56
C ALA A 28 5.71 27.55 -12.36
N GLY A 29 5.35 26.39 -11.79
CA GLY A 29 4.51 26.36 -10.62
C GLY A 29 4.47 25.01 -9.91
N THR A 30 3.90 25.01 -8.71
CA THR A 30 3.70 23.80 -7.92
C THR A 30 2.24 23.68 -7.51
N ARG A 31 1.63 22.52 -7.76
CA ARG A 31 0.28 22.17 -7.31
C ARG A 31 0.34 20.99 -6.35
N MET A 32 -0.08 21.22 -5.11
CA MET A 32 -0.25 20.19 -4.10
C MET A 32 -1.66 19.57 -4.20
N PHE A 33 -1.81 18.34 -3.72
CA PHE A 33 -3.11 17.69 -3.60
C PHE A 33 -3.14 16.65 -2.48
N ASP A 34 -4.34 16.37 -1.98
CA ASP A 34 -4.53 15.36 -0.93
C ASP A 34 -4.22 13.96 -1.43
N SER A 35 -3.25 13.31 -0.79
CA SER A 35 -3.01 11.88 -0.94
C SER A 35 -4.23 11.08 -0.44
N PRO A 36 -4.58 9.94 -1.09
CA PRO A 36 -5.59 9.01 -0.58
C PRO A 36 -5.13 8.23 0.67
N GLU A 37 -3.99 8.61 1.25
CA GLU A 37 -3.44 8.10 2.50
C GLU A 37 -3.64 9.08 3.65
N GLU A 38 -3.62 8.54 4.86
CA GLU A 38 -3.54 9.29 6.11
C GLU A 38 -2.30 8.84 6.89
N ALA A 39 -1.64 9.78 7.56
CA ALA A 39 -0.51 9.47 8.43
C ALA A 39 -1.00 8.80 9.71
N THR A 40 -0.37 7.69 10.11
CA THR A 40 -0.65 7.00 11.37
C THR A 40 0.66 6.67 12.09
N LYS A 41 0.59 6.30 13.37
CA LYS A 41 1.77 5.89 14.16
C LYS A 41 2.54 4.72 13.55
N SER A 42 1.87 3.85 12.79
CA SER A 42 2.48 2.70 12.10
C SER A 42 2.83 2.97 10.63
N GLY A 43 2.76 4.23 10.21
CA GLY A 43 3.04 4.69 8.84
C GLY A 43 1.77 5.08 8.06
N PRO A 44 1.92 5.61 6.84
CA PRO A 44 0.80 5.97 5.97
C PRO A 44 -0.13 4.78 5.70
N LYS A 45 -1.45 5.01 5.78
CA LYS A 45 -2.49 4.00 5.52
C LYS A 45 -3.52 4.54 4.55
N LEU A 46 -4.04 3.69 3.66
CA LEU A 46 -5.10 4.07 2.73
C LEU A 46 -6.41 4.37 3.49
N LYS A 47 -6.99 5.55 3.26
CA LYS A 47 -8.28 5.98 3.84
C LYS A 47 -9.42 4.99 3.52
N ASN A 48 -9.32 4.31 2.38
CA ASN A 48 -10.27 3.34 1.87
C ASN A 48 -10.27 2.03 2.69
N ALA A 49 -9.11 1.68 3.29
CA ALA A 49 -8.95 0.46 4.07
C ALA A 49 -9.84 0.50 5.32
N ASP A 50 -9.83 1.60 6.06
CA ASP A 50 -10.70 1.78 7.23
C ASP A 50 -12.16 1.87 6.86
N ARG A 51 -12.49 2.55 5.75
CA ARG A 51 -13.86 2.54 5.22
C ARG A 51 -14.34 1.11 4.95
N ARG A 52 -13.49 0.24 4.39
CA ARG A 52 -13.80 -1.18 4.13
C ARG A 52 -13.97 -1.94 5.44
N LEU A 53 -13.05 -1.77 6.40
CA LEU A 53 -13.09 -2.40 7.72
C LEU A 53 -14.39 -2.06 8.47
N PHE A 54 -14.70 -0.77 8.61
CA PHE A 54 -15.91 -0.30 9.28
C PHE A 54 -17.19 -0.73 8.54
N ARG A 55 -17.16 -0.80 7.20
CA ARG A 55 -18.28 -1.36 6.41
C ARG A 55 -18.48 -2.85 6.73
N GLY A 56 -17.40 -3.62 6.84
CA GLY A 56 -17.43 -5.02 7.27
C GLY A 56 -18.04 -5.16 8.67
N GLN A 57 -17.54 -4.40 9.64
CA GLN A 57 -18.06 -4.40 11.02
C GLN A 57 -19.55 -4.04 11.08
N ARG A 58 -19.99 -2.99 10.36
CA ARG A 58 -21.42 -2.62 10.28
C ARG A 58 -22.27 -3.75 9.71
N ARG A 59 -21.80 -4.43 8.65
CA ARG A 59 -22.50 -5.60 8.08
C ARG A 59 -22.57 -6.73 9.11
N THR A 60 -21.49 -7.03 9.83
CA THR A 60 -21.45 -8.07 10.87
C THR A 60 -22.41 -7.77 12.02
N ILE A 61 -22.42 -6.53 12.53
CA ILE A 61 -23.32 -6.09 13.60
C ILE A 61 -24.78 -6.18 13.13
N ARG A 62 -25.09 -5.65 11.95
CA ARG A 62 -26.45 -5.67 11.39
C ARG A 62 -26.95 -7.10 11.17
N ARG A 63 -26.12 -7.99 10.61
CA ARG A 63 -26.46 -9.40 10.37
C ARG A 63 -26.66 -10.16 11.68
N ARG A 64 -25.81 -9.92 12.69
CA ARG A 64 -26.01 -10.48 14.04
C ARG A 64 -27.34 -10.01 14.64
N ALA A 65 -27.63 -8.70 14.55
CA ALA A 65 -28.87 -8.14 15.08
C ALA A 65 -30.12 -8.71 14.40
N LYS A 66 -30.10 -8.83 13.05
CA LYS A 66 -31.16 -9.49 12.28
C LYS A 66 -31.33 -10.95 12.70
N ARG A 67 -30.24 -11.73 12.70
CA ARG A 67 -30.28 -13.13 13.15
C ARG A 67 -30.90 -13.27 14.54
N MET A 68 -30.46 -12.47 15.51
CA MET A 68 -31.03 -12.55 16.86
C MET A 68 -32.50 -12.11 16.90
N ALA A 69 -32.96 -11.24 16.00
CA ALA A 69 -34.38 -10.92 15.87
C ALA A 69 -35.18 -12.08 15.28
N ASP A 70 -34.67 -12.71 14.24
CA ASP A 70 -35.30 -13.89 13.61
C ASP A 70 -35.37 -15.07 14.61
N ILE A 71 -34.30 -15.30 15.40
CA ILE A 71 -34.27 -16.29 16.49
C ILE A 71 -35.31 -16.00 17.58
N ARG A 72 -35.48 -14.74 18.00
CA ARG A 72 -36.50 -14.39 18.99
C ARG A 72 -37.92 -14.56 18.46
N LYS A 73 -38.15 -14.25 17.19
CA LYS A 73 -39.43 -14.51 16.53
C LYS A 73 -39.74 -16.01 16.47
N LEU A 74 -38.74 -16.82 16.13
CA LEU A 74 -38.85 -18.28 16.16
C LEU A 74 -39.20 -18.77 17.57
N PHE A 75 -38.45 -18.35 18.60
CA PHE A 75 -38.74 -18.74 19.98
C PHE A 75 -40.12 -18.32 20.44
N HIS A 76 -40.60 -17.14 20.07
CA HIS A 76 -41.96 -16.71 20.38
C HIS A 76 -43.01 -17.59 19.69
N ALA A 77 -42.87 -17.83 18.38
CA ALA A 77 -43.78 -18.68 17.61
C ALA A 77 -43.82 -20.13 18.13
N SER A 78 -42.69 -20.63 18.65
CA SER A 78 -42.59 -21.97 19.24
C SER A 78 -42.95 -22.04 20.72
N GLY A 79 -43.47 -20.96 21.33
CA GLY A 79 -43.89 -20.93 22.73
C GLY A 79 -42.75 -20.90 23.76
N LEU A 80 -41.52 -20.65 23.33
CA LEU A 80 -40.34 -20.57 24.21
C LEU A 80 -40.18 -19.22 24.90
N LEU A 81 -40.69 -18.16 24.28
CA LEU A 81 -40.66 -16.81 24.84
C LEU A 81 -42.04 -16.14 24.74
N PRO A 82 -42.40 -15.31 25.72
CA PRO A 82 -43.68 -14.58 25.70
C PRO A 82 -43.71 -13.51 24.59
N SER A 83 -42.57 -13.01 24.13
CA SER A 83 -42.50 -12.07 22.99
C SER A 83 -41.20 -12.21 22.17
N GLY A 84 -41.22 -11.71 20.93
CA GLY A 84 -40.07 -11.65 20.02
C GLY A 84 -39.17 -10.41 20.21
N ASP A 85 -39.43 -9.59 21.23
CA ASP A 85 -38.83 -8.26 21.37
C ASP A 85 -37.35 -8.28 21.74
N ARG A 86 -36.66 -7.15 21.53
CA ARG A 86 -35.21 -7.06 21.77
C ARG A 86 -34.80 -7.42 23.21
N GLY A 87 -35.68 -7.18 24.18
CA GLY A 87 -35.45 -7.47 25.60
C GLY A 87 -35.74 -8.91 26.03
N ALA A 88 -36.42 -9.72 25.21
CA ALA A 88 -36.94 -11.03 25.65
C ALA A 88 -35.87 -12.07 26.03
N LEU A 89 -34.61 -11.87 25.64
CA LEU A 89 -33.45 -12.69 26.03
C LEU A 89 -32.45 -11.93 26.92
N ALA A 90 -32.87 -10.81 27.53
CA ALA A 90 -32.07 -10.14 28.54
C ALA A 90 -32.04 -10.99 29.81
N ALA A 91 -30.88 -11.05 30.48
CA ALA A 91 -30.77 -11.79 31.74
C ALA A 91 -31.61 -11.11 32.83
N GLU A 92 -32.39 -11.90 33.54
CA GLU A 92 -33.25 -11.48 34.65
C GLU A 92 -32.73 -12.03 35.99
N ALA A 93 -33.22 -11.50 37.10
CA ALA A 93 -32.84 -11.99 38.43
C ALA A 93 -33.33 -13.43 38.61
N GLY A 94 -32.42 -14.34 38.98
CA GLY A 94 -32.72 -15.77 39.11
C GLY A 94 -32.39 -16.60 37.87
N ASP A 95 -32.14 -15.99 36.71
CA ASP A 95 -31.65 -16.73 35.53
C ASP A 95 -30.26 -17.34 35.81
N LYS A 96 -30.11 -18.64 35.53
CA LYS A 96 -28.80 -19.30 35.54
C LYS A 96 -27.94 -18.83 34.37
N ASP A 97 -26.62 -18.92 34.51
CA ASP A 97 -25.74 -18.54 33.43
C ASP A 97 -25.91 -19.49 32.21
N PRO A 98 -25.87 -18.98 30.97
CA PRO A 98 -26.14 -19.79 29.78
C PRO A 98 -25.16 -20.94 29.53
N TRP A 99 -23.96 -20.93 30.12
CA TRP A 99 -23.02 -22.05 29.97
C TRP A 99 -23.44 -23.21 30.86
N SER A 100 -23.80 -22.94 32.11
CA SER A 100 -24.36 -23.95 33.02
C SER A 100 -25.65 -24.55 32.47
N LEU A 101 -26.55 -23.72 31.91
CA LEU A 101 -27.77 -24.22 31.26
C LEU A 101 -27.49 -25.17 30.08
N ARG A 102 -26.44 -24.91 29.30
CA ARG A 102 -26.02 -25.80 28.20
C ARG A 102 -25.44 -27.13 28.70
N ALA A 103 -24.81 -27.15 29.87
CA ALA A 103 -24.34 -28.39 30.49
C ALA A 103 -25.50 -29.18 31.11
N GLU A 104 -26.33 -28.50 31.93
CA GLU A 104 -27.48 -29.09 32.61
C GLU A 104 -28.54 -29.62 31.63
N GLY A 105 -28.70 -28.98 30.46
CA GLY A 105 -29.61 -29.43 29.41
C GLY A 105 -29.28 -30.78 28.78
N LEU A 106 -28.11 -31.36 29.08
CA LEU A 106 -27.79 -32.74 28.72
C LEU A 106 -28.35 -33.74 29.75
N ASP A 107 -28.50 -33.31 31.00
CA ASP A 107 -28.74 -34.16 32.17
C ASP A 107 -30.18 -34.05 32.71
N ARG A 108 -30.88 -32.94 32.44
CA ARG A 108 -32.27 -32.71 32.88
C ARG A 108 -33.11 -31.97 31.84
N LYS A 109 -34.43 -31.99 32.01
CA LYS A 109 -35.36 -31.10 31.31
C LYS A 109 -35.10 -29.63 31.69
N LEU A 110 -34.97 -28.76 30.69
CA LEU A 110 -34.91 -27.31 30.87
C LEU A 110 -36.31 -26.70 30.74
N THR A 111 -36.57 -25.61 31.47
CA THR A 111 -37.78 -24.81 31.26
C THR A 111 -37.74 -24.09 29.91
N SER A 112 -38.89 -23.62 29.41
CA SER A 112 -38.97 -22.88 28.14
C SER A 112 -38.03 -21.65 28.12
N ARG A 113 -37.96 -20.93 29.24
CA ARG A 113 -37.03 -19.81 29.47
C ARG A 113 -35.56 -20.26 29.40
N GLU A 114 -35.20 -21.27 30.18
CA GLU A 114 -33.82 -21.80 30.23
C GLU A 114 -33.36 -22.31 28.85
N TRP A 115 -34.25 -22.99 28.12
CA TRP A 115 -33.98 -23.50 26.78
C TRP A 115 -33.76 -22.37 25.77
N ALA A 116 -34.59 -21.33 25.82
CA ALA A 116 -34.42 -20.13 24.99
C ALA A 116 -33.10 -19.39 25.29
N LEU A 117 -32.69 -19.30 26.56
CA LEU A 117 -31.43 -18.68 26.96
C LEU A 117 -30.22 -19.49 26.47
N ALA A 118 -30.25 -20.82 26.58
CA ALA A 118 -29.19 -21.71 26.11
C ALA A 118 -29.00 -21.61 24.58
N LEU A 119 -30.08 -21.80 23.81
CA LEU A 119 -30.05 -21.72 22.34
C LEU A 119 -29.76 -20.29 21.84
N GLY A 120 -30.35 -19.27 22.47
CA GLY A 120 -30.10 -17.87 22.16
C GLY A 120 -28.64 -17.47 22.38
N HIS A 121 -28.00 -18.02 23.41
CA HIS A 121 -26.57 -17.84 23.65
C HIS A 121 -25.71 -18.45 22.52
N ILE A 122 -26.02 -19.68 22.09
CA ILE A 122 -25.35 -20.34 20.94
C ILE A 122 -25.49 -19.51 19.67
N ALA A 123 -26.70 -19.07 19.31
CA ALA A 123 -26.95 -18.26 18.12
C ALA A 123 -26.21 -16.90 18.13
N ARG A 124 -26.01 -16.31 19.31
CA ARG A 124 -25.22 -15.08 19.49
C ARG A 124 -23.73 -15.34 19.35
N HIS A 125 -23.25 -16.50 19.82
CA HIS A 125 -21.85 -16.90 19.95
C HIS A 125 -21.47 -18.12 19.08
N ARG A 126 -21.98 -18.16 17.85
CA ARG A 126 -21.93 -19.29 16.89
C ARG A 126 -20.57 -19.78 16.36
N GLY A 127 -19.45 -19.43 16.99
CA GLY A 127 -18.12 -19.90 16.56
C GLY A 127 -17.61 -19.43 15.18
N PHE A 128 -16.38 -19.82 14.88
CA PHE A 128 -15.67 -19.56 13.62
C PHE A 128 -15.97 -20.67 12.60
N ARG A 129 -16.13 -20.30 11.33
CA ARG A 129 -16.20 -21.26 10.21
C ARG A 129 -15.19 -20.80 9.18
N SER A 130 -14.31 -21.70 8.73
CA SER A 130 -13.38 -21.41 7.65
C SER A 130 -14.15 -21.18 6.35
N ASN A 131 -13.69 -20.22 5.55
CA ASN A 131 -14.16 -20.03 4.18
C ASN A 131 -13.07 -20.38 3.16
N ARG A 132 -12.01 -21.09 3.59
CA ARG A 132 -10.98 -21.60 2.68
C ARG A 132 -11.48 -22.91 2.09
N LYS A 133 -11.18 -23.12 0.80
CA LYS A 133 -11.02 -24.45 0.22
C LYS A 133 -9.85 -25.10 0.98
N GLY A 134 -9.99 -26.33 1.46
CA GLY A 134 -8.92 -27.03 2.18
C GLY A 134 -8.71 -26.68 3.67
N THR A 135 -8.03 -27.61 4.36
CA THR A 135 -7.75 -27.63 5.80
C THR A 135 -6.36 -27.10 6.19
N GLU A 136 -5.45 -26.84 5.24
CA GLU A 136 -4.06 -26.49 5.60
C GLU A 136 -3.76 -25.01 5.83
N SER A 137 -2.82 -24.79 6.76
CA SER A 137 -2.36 -23.50 7.23
C SER A 137 -0.95 -23.23 6.72
N ASN A 138 -0.71 -22.03 6.15
CA ASN A 138 0.67 -21.57 5.93
C ASN A 138 0.87 -20.09 6.30
N LYS A 139 1.90 -19.92 7.15
CA LYS A 139 2.72 -18.78 7.66
C LYS A 139 2.09 -17.49 8.23
N ALA A 140 2.33 -17.32 9.54
CA ALA A 140 2.60 -16.10 10.32
C ALA A 140 1.62 -14.92 10.19
N SER A 141 0.44 -15.06 10.79
CA SER A 141 -0.43 -13.91 11.11
C SER A 141 -1.23 -14.17 12.40
N GLU A 142 -1.85 -13.14 12.99
CA GLU A 142 -2.77 -13.30 14.15
C GLU A 142 -3.84 -14.38 13.92
N ASN A 143 -4.27 -14.59 12.66
CA ASN A 143 -5.23 -15.64 12.33
C ASN A 143 -4.70 -17.04 12.62
N GLN A 144 -3.39 -17.29 12.57
CA GLN A 144 -2.81 -18.60 12.92
C GLN A 144 -2.83 -18.82 14.44
N LYS A 145 -2.60 -17.78 15.26
CA LYS A 145 -2.74 -17.87 16.72
C LYS A 145 -4.16 -18.24 17.12
N VAL A 146 -5.15 -17.68 16.43
CA VAL A 146 -6.57 -18.04 16.62
C VAL A 146 -6.80 -19.50 16.23
N LEU A 147 -6.34 -19.94 15.05
CA LEU A 147 -6.55 -21.32 14.58
C LEU A 147 -5.85 -22.35 15.47
N ALA A 148 -4.59 -22.12 15.85
CA ALA A 148 -3.86 -22.99 16.78
C ALA A 148 -4.54 -23.04 18.16
N SER A 149 -5.06 -21.91 18.65
CA SER A 149 -5.83 -21.89 19.89
C SER A 149 -7.12 -22.69 19.76
N ILE A 150 -7.83 -22.60 18.63
CA ILE A 150 -9.05 -23.38 18.36
C ILE A 150 -8.74 -24.87 18.35
N GLU A 151 -7.63 -25.28 17.73
CA GLU A 151 -7.21 -26.69 17.68
C GLU A 151 -6.89 -27.24 19.07
N ALA A 152 -6.08 -26.52 19.85
CA ALA A 152 -5.80 -26.88 21.24
C ALA A 152 -7.07 -26.94 22.11
N THR A 153 -8.01 -26.01 21.90
CA THR A 153 -9.32 -26.03 22.59
C THR A 153 -10.16 -27.23 22.14
N ARG A 154 -10.09 -27.62 20.86
CA ARG A 154 -10.82 -28.75 20.31
C ARG A 154 -10.31 -30.08 20.87
N GLU A 155 -9.00 -30.26 20.98
CA GLU A 155 -8.40 -31.44 21.65
C GLU A 155 -8.92 -31.58 23.08
N LYS A 156 -8.91 -30.50 23.87
CA LYS A 156 -9.48 -30.51 25.23
C LYS A 156 -10.97 -30.84 25.25
N SER A 157 -11.73 -30.36 24.25
CA SER A 157 -13.18 -30.60 24.18
C SER A 157 -13.56 -32.07 23.99
N GLN A 158 -12.63 -32.93 23.54
CA GLN A 158 -12.88 -34.37 23.38
C GLN A 158 -13.16 -35.09 24.70
N ARG A 159 -12.75 -34.51 25.83
CA ARG A 159 -13.03 -35.04 27.18
C ARG A 159 -14.47 -34.77 27.65
N TRP A 160 -15.22 -33.98 26.89
CA TRP A 160 -16.55 -33.49 27.27
C TRP A 160 -17.57 -33.85 26.18
N ARG A 161 -18.86 -33.94 26.53
CA ARG A 161 -19.90 -34.30 25.54
C ARG A 161 -20.13 -33.15 24.55
N THR A 162 -20.03 -31.91 25.02
CA THR A 162 -20.20 -30.70 24.23
C THR A 162 -19.21 -29.60 24.66
N VAL A 163 -18.99 -28.61 23.79
CA VAL A 163 -18.15 -27.46 24.16
C VAL A 163 -18.81 -26.61 25.25
N GLY A 164 -20.15 -26.52 25.27
CA GLY A 164 -20.90 -25.87 26.34
C GLY A 164 -20.63 -26.49 27.72
N GLU A 165 -20.61 -27.82 27.79
CA GLU A 165 -20.27 -28.55 29.02
C GLU A 165 -18.84 -28.28 29.48
N MET A 166 -17.86 -28.37 28.58
CA MET A 166 -16.46 -28.05 28.87
C MET A 166 -16.32 -26.64 29.46
N PHE A 167 -16.92 -25.63 28.83
CA PHE A 167 -16.83 -24.26 29.32
C PHE A 167 -17.53 -24.06 30.67
N ALA A 168 -18.51 -24.89 31.02
CA ALA A 168 -19.22 -24.80 32.29
C ALA A 168 -18.46 -25.48 33.44
N ARG A 169 -17.82 -26.63 33.17
CA ARG A 169 -17.33 -27.55 34.22
C ARG A 169 -15.80 -27.65 34.33
N ASP A 170 -15.04 -27.34 33.29
CA ASP A 170 -13.57 -27.45 33.34
C ASP A 170 -12.95 -26.27 34.09
N ASP A 171 -12.07 -26.57 35.05
CA ASP A 171 -11.38 -25.59 35.91
C ASP A 171 -10.67 -24.50 35.11
N THR A 172 -10.18 -24.83 33.91
CA THR A 172 -9.51 -23.85 33.03
C THR A 172 -10.44 -22.70 32.63
N PHE A 173 -11.75 -22.92 32.59
CA PHE A 173 -12.73 -21.98 32.03
C PHE A 173 -13.72 -21.42 33.05
N ILE A 174 -13.85 -22.02 34.24
CA ILE A 174 -14.88 -21.68 35.22
C ILE A 174 -14.88 -20.19 35.58
N ASP A 175 -13.69 -19.63 35.85
CA ASP A 175 -13.49 -18.21 36.16
C ASP A 175 -13.70 -17.29 34.95
N ARG A 176 -13.45 -17.80 33.74
CA ARG A 176 -13.44 -16.99 32.53
C ARG A 176 -13.69 -17.79 31.25
N LYS A 177 -14.94 -17.66 30.78
CA LYS A 177 -15.50 -18.32 29.60
C LYS A 177 -15.39 -17.51 28.29
N ARG A 178 -14.67 -16.39 28.27
CA ARG A 178 -14.54 -15.47 27.10
C ARG A 178 -13.10 -15.00 26.87
N ASN A 179 -12.76 -14.82 25.59
CA ASN A 179 -11.46 -14.29 25.13
C ASN A 179 -11.17 -12.87 25.67
N ARG A 180 -9.88 -12.52 25.73
CA ARG A 180 -9.36 -11.16 25.98
C ARG A 180 -8.41 -10.75 24.85
N ASP A 181 -7.99 -9.49 24.84
CA ASP A 181 -7.00 -9.01 23.87
C ASP A 181 -5.74 -9.88 23.94
N GLY A 182 -5.35 -10.46 22.79
CA GLY A 182 -4.20 -11.36 22.67
C GLY A 182 -4.42 -12.83 23.08
N ASP A 183 -5.59 -13.18 23.64
CA ASP A 183 -5.91 -14.53 24.11
C ASP A 183 -7.14 -15.10 23.37
N TYR A 184 -6.89 -16.17 22.60
CA TYR A 184 -7.88 -16.82 21.73
C TYR A 184 -8.27 -18.23 22.17
N THR A 185 -7.85 -18.66 23.36
CA THR A 185 -8.03 -20.04 23.88
C THR A 185 -9.50 -20.40 24.21
N ARG A 186 -10.43 -19.45 24.10
CA ARG A 186 -11.88 -19.68 24.22
C ARG A 186 -12.61 -19.51 22.88
N SER A 187 -11.87 -19.62 21.78
CA SER A 187 -12.42 -19.68 20.43
C SER A 187 -12.78 -21.11 20.07
N ILE A 188 -13.85 -21.28 19.31
CA ILE A 188 -14.41 -22.59 18.94
C ILE A 188 -14.88 -22.60 17.50
N LEU A 189 -14.99 -23.78 16.91
CA LEU A 189 -15.56 -23.94 15.58
C LEU A 189 -17.08 -23.84 15.64
N ARG A 190 -17.65 -23.40 14.52
CA ARG A 190 -19.09 -23.42 14.31
C ARG A 190 -19.63 -24.84 14.23
N ALA A 191 -18.85 -25.76 13.65
CA ALA A 191 -19.21 -27.17 13.58
C ALA A 191 -19.41 -27.79 14.99
N ASP A 192 -18.58 -27.41 15.97
CA ASP A 192 -18.72 -27.89 17.35
C ASP A 192 -20.02 -27.39 18.00
N GLN A 193 -20.42 -26.14 17.69
CA GLN A 193 -21.69 -25.57 18.16
C GLN A 193 -22.91 -26.23 17.47
N GLU A 194 -22.80 -26.55 16.19
CA GLU A 194 -23.86 -27.30 15.47
C GLU A 194 -24.02 -28.71 16.07
N ALA A 195 -22.91 -29.41 16.32
CA ALA A 195 -22.94 -30.71 16.98
C ALA A 195 -23.54 -30.63 18.39
N GLU A 196 -23.20 -29.59 19.16
CA GLU A 196 -23.80 -29.35 20.47
C GLU A 196 -25.32 -29.12 20.40
N VAL A 197 -25.81 -28.34 19.44
CA VAL A 197 -27.25 -28.12 19.26
C VAL A 197 -27.97 -29.44 19.03
N ARG A 198 -27.47 -30.28 18.12
CA ARG A 198 -28.06 -31.61 17.85
C ARG A 198 -28.11 -32.47 19.12
N LYS A 199 -27.00 -32.51 19.88
CA LYS A 199 -26.92 -33.26 21.15
C LYS A 199 -27.89 -32.73 22.20
N LEU A 200 -28.04 -31.40 22.30
CA LEU A 200 -28.98 -30.78 23.24
C LEU A 200 -30.43 -31.05 22.88
N PHE A 201 -30.82 -30.94 21.59
CA PHE A 201 -32.18 -31.29 21.14
C PHE A 201 -32.47 -32.77 21.43
N ALA A 202 -31.55 -33.68 21.10
CA ALA A 202 -31.69 -35.11 21.40
C ALA A 202 -31.84 -35.39 22.91
N ALA A 203 -31.05 -34.72 23.76
CA ALA A 203 -31.18 -34.85 25.21
C ALA A 203 -32.52 -34.31 25.72
N GLN A 204 -32.93 -33.12 25.27
CA GLN A 204 -34.20 -32.51 25.70
C GLN A 204 -35.42 -33.30 25.23
N ARG A 205 -35.38 -33.96 24.06
CA ARG A 205 -36.41 -34.93 23.62
C ARG A 205 -36.53 -36.08 24.61
N ARG A 206 -35.42 -36.72 24.99
CA ARG A 206 -35.40 -37.82 25.97
C ARG A 206 -35.94 -37.42 27.33
N HIS A 207 -35.72 -36.17 27.74
CA HIS A 207 -36.22 -35.61 29.00
C HIS A 207 -37.67 -35.07 28.91
N GLY A 208 -38.38 -35.31 27.79
CA GLY A 208 -39.79 -34.93 27.65
C GLY A 208 -40.04 -33.42 27.50
N ASN A 209 -39.11 -32.68 26.88
CA ASN A 209 -39.31 -31.26 26.59
C ASN A 209 -40.18 -31.07 25.33
N PRO A 210 -41.37 -30.44 25.42
CA PRO A 210 -42.29 -30.30 24.29
C PRO A 210 -41.77 -29.38 23.17
N HIS A 211 -40.76 -28.55 23.43
CA HIS A 211 -40.22 -27.59 22.46
C HIS A 211 -38.97 -28.11 21.75
N THR A 212 -39.05 -29.32 21.20
CA THR A 212 -37.91 -30.03 20.59
C THR A 212 -38.24 -30.69 19.24
N SER A 213 -39.24 -30.18 18.51
CA SER A 213 -39.58 -30.72 17.18
C SER A 213 -38.41 -30.64 16.20
N ASP A 214 -38.38 -31.56 15.22
CA ASP A 214 -37.36 -31.58 14.18
C ASP A 214 -37.39 -30.31 13.31
N GLU A 215 -38.59 -29.77 13.06
CA GLU A 215 -38.78 -28.49 12.36
C GLU A 215 -38.12 -27.32 13.12
N LEU A 216 -38.29 -27.27 14.45
CA LEU A 216 -37.66 -26.23 15.28
C LEU A 216 -36.13 -26.38 15.28
N GLU A 217 -35.62 -27.62 15.38
CA GLU A 217 -34.17 -27.89 15.32
C GLU A 217 -33.57 -27.43 13.98
N ALA A 218 -34.20 -27.80 12.87
CA ALA A 218 -33.76 -27.45 11.52
C ALA A 218 -33.80 -25.93 11.29
N THR A 219 -34.92 -25.29 11.60
CA THR A 219 -35.12 -23.84 11.43
C THR A 219 -34.17 -23.04 12.31
N PHE A 220 -33.99 -23.45 13.57
CA PHE A 220 -33.03 -22.84 14.47
C PHE A 220 -31.60 -22.95 13.91
N SER A 221 -31.21 -24.13 13.46
CA SER A 221 -29.87 -24.40 12.94
C SER A 221 -29.56 -23.56 11.71
N GLU A 222 -30.50 -23.46 10.76
CA GLU A 222 -30.37 -22.62 9.57
C GLU A 222 -30.17 -21.14 9.95
N LEU A 223 -31.04 -20.61 10.81
CA LEU A 223 -30.97 -19.22 11.26
C LEU A 223 -29.68 -18.95 12.05
N ALA A 224 -29.30 -19.83 12.97
CA ALA A 224 -28.14 -19.68 13.84
C ALA A 224 -26.83 -19.69 13.03
N PHE A 225 -26.67 -20.63 12.10
CA PHE A 225 -25.37 -20.98 11.51
C PHE A 225 -25.15 -20.53 10.07
N SER A 226 -26.19 -20.03 9.38
CA SER A 226 -26.07 -19.50 8.01
C SER A 226 -25.01 -18.40 7.84
N GLN A 227 -24.33 -18.42 6.70
CA GLN A 227 -23.39 -17.38 6.28
C GLN A 227 -23.56 -17.09 4.79
N LYS A 228 -23.35 -15.84 4.38
CA LYS A 228 -23.32 -15.52 2.95
C LYS A 228 -22.07 -16.11 2.30
N PRO A 229 -22.17 -16.63 1.06
CA PRO A 229 -21.02 -17.12 0.31
C PRO A 229 -20.00 -15.99 0.08
N LEU A 230 -18.75 -16.38 -0.16
CA LEU A 230 -17.72 -15.45 -0.59
C LEU A 230 -17.97 -15.06 -2.05
N GLN A 231 -17.70 -13.79 -2.37
CA GLN A 231 -17.82 -13.32 -3.74
C GLN A 231 -16.61 -13.79 -4.55
N GLY A 232 -16.84 -14.40 -5.71
CA GLY A 232 -15.81 -14.72 -6.68
C GLY A 232 -15.06 -13.48 -7.21
N SER A 233 -13.92 -13.73 -7.84
CA SER A 233 -12.98 -12.74 -8.38
C SER A 233 -13.04 -12.59 -9.89
N LEU A 234 -13.86 -13.37 -10.60
CA LEU A 234 -13.97 -13.35 -12.05
C LEU A 234 -14.27 -11.94 -12.61
N GLY A 235 -15.16 -11.18 -11.95
CA GLY A 235 -15.47 -9.80 -12.34
C GLY A 235 -14.33 -8.79 -12.13
N MET A 236 -13.26 -9.18 -11.43
CA MET A 236 -12.04 -8.37 -11.25
C MET A 236 -10.95 -8.73 -12.28
N VAL A 237 -11.17 -9.77 -13.09
CA VAL A 237 -10.24 -10.19 -14.13
C VAL A 237 -10.33 -9.21 -15.31
N GLY A 238 -9.15 -8.71 -15.73
CA GLY A 238 -9.03 -7.83 -16.89
C GLY A 238 -9.18 -8.58 -18.21
N ASP A 239 -9.35 -7.82 -19.30
CA ASP A 239 -9.54 -8.37 -20.64
C ASP A 239 -8.21 -8.72 -21.33
N CYS A 240 -8.29 -9.66 -22.27
CA CYS A 240 -7.19 -10.04 -23.14
C CYS A 240 -6.81 -8.86 -24.05
N PRO A 241 -5.50 -8.62 -24.29
CA PRO A 241 -5.08 -7.58 -25.24
C PRO A 241 -5.46 -7.87 -26.69
N PHE A 242 -5.53 -9.15 -27.10
CA PHE A 242 -5.76 -9.53 -28.50
C PHE A 242 -7.22 -9.83 -28.84
N LEU A 243 -7.99 -10.30 -27.86
CA LEU A 243 -9.37 -10.75 -28.06
C LEU A 243 -10.32 -9.91 -27.18
N PRO A 244 -10.91 -8.83 -27.73
CA PRO A 244 -11.88 -8.01 -27.02
C PRO A 244 -13.04 -8.85 -26.46
N GLY A 245 -13.48 -8.54 -25.25
CA GLY A 245 -14.56 -9.29 -24.57
C GLY A 245 -14.11 -10.59 -23.89
N HIS A 246 -12.94 -11.14 -24.23
CA HIS A 246 -12.41 -12.33 -23.56
C HIS A 246 -11.62 -11.97 -22.31
N LYS A 247 -11.98 -12.57 -21.17
CA LYS A 247 -11.24 -12.44 -19.91
C LYS A 247 -9.90 -13.17 -19.97
N ARG A 248 -8.91 -12.64 -19.27
CA ARG A 248 -7.62 -13.31 -19.09
C ARG A 248 -7.79 -14.63 -18.32
N ALA A 249 -7.02 -15.64 -18.71
CA ALA A 249 -7.09 -16.97 -18.10
C ALA A 249 -6.52 -17.00 -16.68
N SER A 250 -6.71 -18.12 -15.99
CA SER A 250 -5.87 -18.48 -14.83
C SER A 250 -4.43 -18.73 -15.28
N VAL A 251 -3.44 -18.43 -14.43
CA VAL A 251 -2.03 -18.81 -14.68
C VAL A 251 -1.77 -20.31 -14.69
N PHE A 252 -2.77 -21.10 -14.26
CA PHE A 252 -2.80 -22.56 -14.21
C PHE A 252 -3.67 -23.18 -15.31
N ALA A 253 -4.28 -22.36 -16.18
CA ALA A 253 -5.09 -22.86 -17.29
C ALA A 253 -4.21 -23.64 -18.28
N PRO A 254 -4.59 -24.86 -18.71
CA PRO A 254 -3.76 -25.70 -19.57
C PRO A 254 -3.23 -24.99 -20.82
N SER A 255 -4.05 -24.18 -21.49
CA SER A 255 -3.61 -23.42 -22.67
C SER A 255 -2.55 -22.38 -22.34
N PHE A 256 -2.66 -21.71 -21.19
CA PHE A 256 -1.69 -20.73 -20.77
C PHE A 256 -0.38 -21.37 -20.29
N GLU A 257 -0.44 -22.51 -19.60
CA GLU A 257 0.76 -23.24 -19.22
C GLU A 257 1.53 -23.75 -20.44
N ARG A 258 0.81 -24.27 -21.46
CA ARG A 258 1.40 -24.67 -22.75
C ARG A 258 2.07 -23.49 -23.45
N PHE A 259 1.35 -22.38 -23.58
CA PHE A 259 1.87 -21.13 -24.17
C PHE A 259 3.14 -20.65 -23.46
N ARG A 260 3.13 -20.63 -22.13
CA ARG A 260 4.28 -20.20 -21.31
C ARG A 260 5.49 -21.11 -21.52
N LEU A 261 5.27 -22.42 -21.61
CA LEU A 261 6.31 -23.40 -21.86
C LEU A 261 6.93 -23.21 -23.26
N LEU A 262 6.08 -23.13 -24.30
CA LEU A 262 6.50 -22.89 -25.68
C LEU A 262 7.26 -21.56 -25.82
N SER A 263 6.74 -20.49 -25.21
CA SER A 263 7.41 -19.18 -25.13
C SER A 263 8.80 -19.26 -24.54
N ARG A 264 9.04 -20.19 -23.60
CA ARG A 264 10.37 -20.39 -23.06
C ARG A 264 11.26 -21.18 -24.02
N LEU A 265 10.74 -22.24 -24.62
CA LEU A 265 11.48 -23.11 -25.54
C LEU A 265 11.94 -22.34 -26.79
N THR A 266 11.05 -21.57 -27.42
CA THR A 266 11.37 -20.81 -28.65
C THR A 266 12.38 -19.68 -28.42
N ASN A 267 12.43 -19.15 -27.19
CA ASN A 267 13.43 -18.16 -26.77
C ASN A 267 14.73 -18.77 -26.21
N LEU A 268 14.79 -20.08 -26.01
CA LEU A 268 15.98 -20.73 -25.51
C LEU A 268 17.07 -20.77 -26.60
N ARG A 269 18.33 -20.57 -26.20
CA ARG A 269 19.49 -20.64 -27.10
C ARG A 269 20.47 -21.69 -26.56
N LEU A 270 21.04 -22.45 -27.47
CA LEU A 270 22.12 -23.39 -27.21
C LEU A 270 23.43 -22.77 -27.65
N VAL A 271 24.47 -22.99 -26.85
CA VAL A 271 25.87 -22.73 -27.21
C VAL A 271 26.48 -24.09 -27.49
N THR A 272 26.81 -24.33 -28.75
CA THR A 272 27.40 -25.56 -29.28
C THR A 272 28.79 -25.26 -29.87
N ALA A 273 29.51 -26.29 -30.32
CA ALA A 273 30.79 -26.11 -31.02
C ALA A 273 30.66 -25.18 -32.25
N ASP A 274 29.53 -25.28 -32.97
CA ASP A 274 29.23 -24.48 -34.17
C ASP A 274 28.70 -23.08 -33.85
N GLY A 275 28.65 -22.71 -32.57
CA GLY A 275 28.21 -21.41 -32.10
C GLY A 275 26.82 -21.42 -31.47
N ARG A 276 26.20 -20.24 -31.44
CA ARG A 276 24.94 -19.97 -30.73
C ARG A 276 23.75 -20.12 -31.67
N ARG A 277 22.83 -21.03 -31.34
CA ARG A 277 21.61 -21.28 -32.16
C ARG A 277 20.34 -21.41 -31.33
N ALA A 278 19.19 -21.28 -32.00
CA ALA A 278 17.89 -21.61 -31.42
C ALA A 278 17.64 -23.13 -31.41
N LEU A 279 16.62 -23.57 -30.67
CA LEU A 279 16.10 -24.92 -30.79
C LEU A 279 15.38 -25.08 -32.13
N THR A 280 15.59 -26.22 -32.78
CA THR A 280 14.87 -26.62 -33.99
C THR A 280 13.43 -27.06 -33.68
N PRO A 281 12.51 -27.05 -34.66
CA PRO A 281 11.15 -27.57 -34.47
C PRO A 281 11.13 -29.02 -33.93
N ASP A 282 12.06 -29.86 -34.37
CA ASP A 282 12.17 -31.25 -33.89
C ASP A 282 12.64 -31.31 -32.43
N GLU A 283 13.59 -30.46 -32.03
CA GLU A 283 14.00 -30.33 -30.62
C GLU A 283 12.86 -29.81 -29.74
N ILE A 284 12.03 -28.89 -30.25
CA ILE A 284 10.83 -28.42 -29.53
C ILE A 284 9.83 -29.56 -29.36
N THR A 285 9.58 -30.34 -30.42
CA THR A 285 8.73 -31.54 -30.37
C THR A 285 9.26 -32.56 -29.36
N LYS A 286 10.57 -32.84 -29.37
CA LYS A 286 11.24 -33.72 -28.39
C LYS A 286 11.13 -33.19 -26.96
N ALA A 287 11.25 -31.88 -26.75
CA ALA A 287 11.08 -31.27 -25.43
C ALA A 287 9.68 -31.51 -24.87
N LEU A 288 8.67 -31.49 -25.75
CA LEU A 288 7.25 -31.73 -25.43
C LEU A 288 6.87 -33.22 -25.36
N SER A 289 7.78 -34.16 -25.64
CA SER A 289 7.52 -35.59 -25.44
C SER A 289 7.01 -35.87 -24.01
N GLY A 290 5.91 -36.61 -23.86
CA GLY A 290 5.30 -36.82 -22.54
C GLY A 290 4.77 -35.54 -21.87
N TYR A 291 4.31 -34.57 -22.67
CA TYR A 291 3.65 -33.35 -22.21
C TYR A 291 2.60 -33.65 -21.13
N ALA A 292 2.59 -32.84 -20.07
CA ALA A 292 1.66 -32.96 -18.93
C ALA A 292 1.71 -34.28 -18.15
N ARG A 293 2.68 -35.19 -18.38
CA ARG A 293 2.90 -36.36 -17.51
C ARG A 293 3.63 -36.01 -16.21
N THR A 294 4.40 -34.91 -16.19
CA THR A 294 5.07 -34.38 -15.01
C THR A 294 4.68 -32.93 -14.74
N LYS A 295 4.75 -32.49 -13.49
CA LYS A 295 4.47 -31.09 -13.09
C LYS A 295 5.55 -30.12 -13.59
N SER A 296 6.80 -30.56 -13.63
CA SER A 296 7.96 -29.71 -13.99
C SER A 296 8.71 -30.24 -15.22
N LEU A 297 9.37 -29.32 -15.91
CA LEU A 297 10.41 -29.62 -16.90
C LEU A 297 11.65 -28.82 -16.52
N THR A 298 12.65 -29.48 -15.93
CA THR A 298 13.91 -28.83 -15.54
C THR A 298 14.86 -28.73 -16.72
N PHE A 299 15.82 -27.80 -16.67
CA PHE A 299 16.87 -27.74 -17.69
C PHE A 299 17.67 -29.05 -17.76
N LYS A 300 17.91 -29.70 -16.61
CA LYS A 300 18.55 -31.02 -16.57
C LYS A 300 17.74 -32.06 -17.35
N ALA A 301 16.43 -32.14 -17.11
CA ALA A 301 15.56 -33.06 -17.83
C ALA A 301 15.46 -32.72 -19.32
N LEU A 302 15.42 -31.43 -19.66
CA LEU A 302 15.43 -30.96 -21.04
C LEU A 302 16.72 -31.36 -21.76
N ARG A 303 17.90 -31.22 -21.11
CA ARG A 303 19.18 -31.67 -21.68
C ARG A 303 19.10 -33.15 -22.07
N THR A 304 18.63 -33.99 -21.14
CA THR A 304 18.50 -35.43 -21.39
C THR A 304 17.55 -35.72 -22.54
N LYS A 305 16.41 -35.03 -22.63
CA LYS A 305 15.45 -35.20 -23.74
C LYS A 305 16.02 -34.78 -25.09
N LEU A 306 16.83 -33.72 -25.11
CA LEU A 306 17.43 -33.20 -26.34
C LEU A 306 18.68 -34.00 -26.76
N GLY A 307 19.24 -34.83 -25.87
CA GLY A 307 20.44 -35.61 -26.15
C GLY A 307 21.70 -34.75 -26.31
N LEU A 308 21.78 -33.61 -25.60
CA LEU A 308 22.91 -32.70 -25.75
C LEU A 308 24.18 -33.29 -25.12
N VAL A 309 25.32 -33.09 -25.78
CA VAL A 309 26.64 -33.51 -25.28
C VAL A 309 27.12 -32.60 -24.14
N GLU A 310 28.14 -33.02 -23.40
CA GLU A 310 28.63 -32.27 -22.23
C GLU A 310 29.15 -30.87 -22.58
N ALA A 311 29.69 -30.70 -23.79
CA ALA A 311 30.16 -29.41 -24.29
C ALA A 311 29.02 -28.40 -24.54
N ASP A 312 27.80 -28.89 -24.81
CA ASP A 312 26.64 -28.07 -25.15
C ASP A 312 25.99 -27.46 -23.91
N ARG A 313 25.67 -26.17 -24.01
CA ARG A 313 25.19 -25.39 -22.87
C ARG A 313 23.94 -24.61 -23.24
N PHE A 314 22.99 -24.53 -22.32
CA PHE A 314 21.93 -23.54 -22.44
C PHE A 314 22.50 -22.15 -22.14
N ASP A 315 22.31 -21.21 -23.06
CA ASP A 315 22.81 -19.85 -22.94
C ASP A 315 22.29 -19.17 -21.65
N GLY A 316 23.20 -18.67 -20.83
CA GLY A 316 22.91 -18.03 -19.54
C GLY A 316 22.44 -18.95 -18.41
N VAL A 317 22.58 -20.28 -18.54
CA VAL A 317 22.20 -21.26 -17.52
C VAL A 317 23.45 -21.95 -16.97
N GLY A 318 23.83 -21.63 -15.73
CA GLY A 318 24.91 -22.33 -15.03
C GLY A 318 24.44 -23.63 -14.35
N PRO A 319 25.37 -24.48 -13.86
CA PRO A 319 25.06 -25.79 -13.26
C PRO A 319 24.02 -25.72 -12.12
N ASP A 320 24.10 -24.71 -11.26
CA ASP A 320 23.16 -24.51 -10.14
C ASP A 320 21.72 -24.18 -10.58
N ILE A 321 21.56 -23.68 -11.80
CA ILE A 321 20.26 -23.29 -12.36
C ILE A 321 19.61 -24.51 -13.04
N GLU A 322 20.38 -25.53 -13.40
CA GLU A 322 19.85 -26.65 -14.19
C GLU A 322 18.80 -27.49 -13.48
N LYS A 323 18.84 -27.47 -12.13
CA LYS A 323 17.85 -28.12 -11.27
C LYS A 323 16.50 -27.41 -11.26
N ARG A 324 16.42 -26.20 -11.83
CA ARG A 324 15.20 -25.38 -11.86
C ARG A 324 14.35 -25.71 -13.08
N ASP A 325 13.06 -25.47 -12.94
CA ASP A 325 12.09 -25.53 -14.03
C ASP A 325 12.43 -24.48 -15.10
N ILE A 326 12.28 -24.85 -16.38
CA ILE A 326 12.67 -23.97 -17.48
C ILE A 326 11.75 -22.75 -17.61
N ALA A 327 10.46 -22.92 -17.30
CA ALA A 327 9.42 -21.93 -17.55
C ALA A 327 9.03 -21.14 -16.29
N ARG A 328 9.32 -21.65 -15.09
CA ARG A 328 9.08 -20.96 -13.82
C ARG A 328 10.30 -20.87 -12.92
N ARG A 329 10.57 -19.66 -12.42
CA ARG A 329 11.60 -19.42 -11.39
C ARG A 329 11.23 -20.02 -10.04
N THR A 330 9.94 -20.02 -9.71
CA THR A 330 9.36 -20.62 -8.50
C THR A 330 8.09 -21.39 -8.89
N GLY A 331 8.01 -22.66 -8.49
CA GLY A 331 6.95 -23.59 -8.91
C GLY A 331 7.31 -24.39 -10.16
N ALA A 332 6.30 -25.03 -10.76
CA ALA A 332 6.47 -25.98 -11.86
C ALA A 332 5.73 -25.53 -13.13
N ALA A 333 6.27 -25.84 -14.31
CA ALA A 333 5.77 -25.38 -15.61
C ALA A 333 4.30 -25.78 -15.88
N LEU A 334 3.90 -26.96 -15.44
CA LEU A 334 2.64 -27.63 -15.76
C LEU A 334 1.87 -28.04 -14.48
N GLU A 335 2.05 -27.30 -13.38
CA GLU A 335 1.40 -27.59 -12.10
C GLU A 335 -0.12 -27.71 -12.24
N GLY A 336 -0.73 -26.78 -12.98
CA GLY A 336 -2.18 -26.73 -13.18
C GLY A 336 -2.68 -27.92 -13.97
N THR A 337 -2.11 -28.08 -15.16
CA THR A 337 -2.46 -29.14 -16.12
C THR A 337 -2.31 -30.52 -15.50
N LYS A 338 -1.16 -30.79 -14.85
CA LYS A 338 -0.91 -32.10 -14.27
C LYS A 338 -1.82 -32.39 -13.07
N THR A 339 -2.11 -31.39 -12.24
CA THR A 339 -3.02 -31.57 -11.09
C THR A 339 -4.45 -31.86 -11.56
N LEU A 340 -4.92 -31.26 -12.65
CA LEU A 340 -6.21 -31.62 -13.26
C LEU A 340 -6.19 -33.08 -13.74
N LEU A 341 -5.13 -33.49 -14.46
CA LEU A 341 -5.02 -34.86 -14.94
C LEU A 341 -4.91 -35.90 -13.82
N ASP A 342 -4.23 -35.58 -12.71
CA ASP A 342 -4.16 -36.45 -11.52
C ASP A 342 -5.55 -36.75 -10.92
N VAL A 343 -6.50 -35.83 -11.08
CA VAL A 343 -7.89 -36.01 -10.65
C VAL A 343 -8.74 -36.68 -11.73
N LEU A 344 -8.54 -36.33 -13.00
CA LEU A 344 -9.37 -36.79 -14.11
C LEU A 344 -9.03 -38.21 -14.55
N ILE A 345 -7.76 -38.61 -14.61
CA ILE A 345 -7.36 -39.94 -15.08
C ILE A 345 -8.03 -41.06 -14.26
N PRO A 346 -8.06 -41.00 -12.90
CA PRO A 346 -8.79 -41.99 -12.12
C PRO A 346 -10.31 -41.97 -12.31
N ALA A 347 -10.89 -40.83 -12.73
CA ALA A 347 -12.34 -40.65 -12.81
C ALA A 347 -12.94 -41.05 -14.17
N ILE A 348 -12.25 -40.72 -15.26
CA ILE A 348 -12.75 -40.89 -16.65
C ILE A 348 -11.77 -41.68 -17.54
N GLY A 349 -10.65 -42.14 -16.99
CA GLY A 349 -9.62 -42.86 -17.74
C GLY A 349 -8.64 -41.95 -18.48
N GLU A 350 -7.48 -42.52 -18.83
CA GLU A 350 -6.37 -41.75 -19.42
C GLU A 350 -6.70 -41.19 -20.80
N ILE A 351 -7.30 -41.99 -21.69
CA ILE A 351 -7.62 -41.60 -23.07
C ILE A 351 -8.57 -40.38 -23.08
N GLU A 352 -9.62 -40.44 -22.27
CA GLU A 352 -10.60 -39.35 -22.22
C GLU A 352 -10.03 -38.08 -21.59
N ALA A 353 -9.26 -38.22 -20.51
CA ALA A 353 -8.60 -37.09 -19.84
C ALA A 353 -7.60 -36.38 -20.77
N PHE A 354 -6.79 -37.11 -21.53
CA PHE A 354 -5.89 -36.52 -22.52
C PHE A 354 -6.64 -35.96 -23.74
N GLY A 355 -7.74 -36.58 -24.17
CA GLY A 355 -8.61 -36.02 -25.20
C GLY A 355 -9.24 -34.68 -24.81
N LEU A 356 -9.60 -34.51 -23.53
CA LEU A 356 -10.03 -33.21 -22.98
C LEU A 356 -8.90 -32.16 -22.97
N LEU A 357 -7.66 -32.58 -22.72
CA LEU A 357 -6.50 -31.70 -22.77
C LEU A 357 -6.20 -31.19 -24.18
N GLU A 358 -6.36 -32.05 -25.19
CA GLU A 358 -6.16 -31.67 -26.60
C GLU A 358 -7.22 -30.66 -27.08
N ARG A 359 -8.50 -30.88 -26.75
CA ARG A 359 -9.56 -29.88 -26.99
C ARG A 359 -9.32 -28.60 -26.19
N GLY A 360 -8.89 -28.77 -24.94
CA GLY A 360 -8.44 -27.78 -23.98
C GLY A 360 -9.48 -26.75 -23.49
N THR A 361 -10.48 -26.35 -24.29
CA THR A 361 -11.52 -25.38 -23.87
C THR A 361 -12.24 -25.81 -22.60
N PRO A 362 -12.69 -27.08 -22.43
CA PRO A 362 -13.35 -27.50 -21.20
C PRO A 362 -12.46 -27.38 -19.96
N LEU A 363 -11.18 -27.75 -20.07
CA LEU A 363 -10.25 -27.69 -18.94
C LEU A 363 -9.84 -26.26 -18.59
N ASP A 364 -9.75 -25.36 -19.57
CA ASP A 364 -9.48 -23.94 -19.30
C ASP A 364 -10.66 -23.28 -18.56
N GLU A 365 -11.90 -23.56 -18.97
CA GLU A 365 -13.11 -23.07 -18.30
C GLU A 365 -13.26 -23.65 -16.89
N ALA A 366 -13.01 -24.96 -16.73
CA ALA A 366 -12.99 -25.60 -15.42
C ALA A 366 -11.93 -24.97 -14.49
N THR A 367 -10.74 -24.69 -15.03
CA THR A 367 -9.68 -24.00 -14.28
C THR A 367 -10.11 -22.59 -13.88
N ALA A 368 -10.81 -21.86 -14.75
CA ALA A 368 -11.32 -20.53 -14.43
C ALA A 368 -12.39 -20.58 -13.32
N ALA A 369 -13.32 -21.53 -13.39
CA ALA A 369 -14.33 -21.77 -12.37
C ALA A 369 -13.69 -22.05 -10.99
N ILE A 370 -12.68 -22.93 -10.97
CA ILE A 370 -11.93 -23.27 -9.75
C ILE A 370 -11.09 -22.08 -9.27
N ALA A 371 -10.32 -21.42 -10.13
CA ALA A 371 -9.33 -20.42 -9.72
C ALA A 371 -9.97 -19.11 -9.26
N PHE A 372 -11.12 -18.73 -9.84
CA PHE A 372 -11.71 -17.42 -9.60
C PHE A 372 -12.89 -17.43 -8.63
N ASN A 373 -13.49 -18.58 -8.30
CA ASN A 373 -14.55 -18.66 -7.29
C ASN A 373 -14.01 -19.20 -5.96
N GLU A 374 -14.66 -18.86 -4.85
CA GLU A 374 -14.27 -19.36 -3.51
C GLU A 374 -15.37 -20.22 -2.86
N ASP A 375 -16.61 -20.08 -3.32
CA ASP A 375 -17.75 -20.88 -2.88
C ASP A 375 -17.85 -22.17 -3.71
N LEU A 376 -18.11 -23.31 -3.05
CA LEU A 376 -18.19 -24.60 -3.75
C LEU A 376 -19.39 -24.67 -4.70
N GLY A 377 -20.51 -24.00 -4.41
CA GLY A 377 -21.68 -23.98 -5.31
C GLY A 377 -21.41 -23.16 -6.57
N ASP A 378 -20.69 -22.03 -6.45
CA ASP A 378 -20.24 -21.24 -7.61
C ASP A 378 -19.24 -22.05 -8.46
N ILE A 379 -18.36 -22.83 -7.83
CA ILE A 379 -17.42 -23.72 -8.52
C ILE A 379 -18.17 -24.83 -9.26
N GLU A 380 -19.11 -25.49 -8.59
CA GLU A 380 -19.95 -26.54 -9.18
C GLU A 380 -20.70 -26.01 -10.41
N THR A 381 -21.35 -24.84 -10.29
CA THR A 381 -22.05 -24.20 -11.41
C THR A 381 -21.10 -23.93 -12.58
N GLY A 382 -19.89 -23.41 -12.29
CA GLY A 382 -18.89 -23.14 -13.32
C GLY A 382 -18.31 -24.42 -13.96
N LEU A 383 -18.14 -25.50 -13.20
CA LEU A 383 -17.70 -26.79 -13.71
C LEU A 383 -18.78 -27.43 -14.60
N GLN A 384 -20.06 -27.37 -14.21
CA GLN A 384 -21.17 -27.82 -15.04
C GLN A 384 -21.26 -27.05 -16.36
N ALA A 385 -20.97 -25.75 -16.34
CA ALA A 385 -20.94 -24.91 -17.54
C ALA A 385 -19.68 -25.11 -18.42
N SER A 386 -18.66 -25.84 -17.94
CA SER A 386 -17.39 -26.02 -18.66
C SER A 386 -17.45 -27.03 -19.81
N GLY A 387 -18.54 -27.81 -19.93
CA GLY A 387 -18.67 -28.86 -20.94
C GLY A 387 -17.89 -30.14 -20.61
N LEU A 388 -17.60 -30.37 -19.33
CA LEU A 388 -17.01 -31.63 -18.82
C LEU A 388 -18.10 -32.71 -18.59
N PRO A 389 -17.75 -34.01 -18.72
CA PRO A 389 -18.61 -35.10 -18.27
C PRO A 389 -18.99 -34.99 -16.79
N ALA A 390 -20.14 -35.54 -16.40
CA ALA A 390 -20.66 -35.43 -15.03
C ALA A 390 -19.71 -36.06 -13.99
N GLU A 391 -19.07 -37.16 -14.35
CA GLU A 391 -18.07 -37.88 -13.55
C GLU A 391 -16.84 -36.99 -13.30
N ALA A 392 -16.36 -36.29 -14.33
CA ALA A 392 -15.26 -35.35 -14.24
C ALA A 392 -15.60 -34.14 -13.36
N VAL A 393 -16.81 -33.58 -13.50
CA VAL A 393 -17.30 -32.48 -12.65
C VAL A 393 -17.33 -32.90 -11.18
N SER A 394 -17.88 -34.08 -10.88
CA SER A 394 -17.95 -34.62 -9.53
C SER A 394 -16.55 -34.81 -8.91
N ALA A 395 -15.62 -35.40 -9.67
CA ALA A 395 -14.25 -35.62 -9.21
C ALA A 395 -13.50 -34.32 -8.94
N LEU A 396 -13.60 -33.32 -9.82
CA LEU A 396 -12.98 -32.01 -9.63
C LEU A 396 -13.59 -31.24 -8.46
N LEU A 397 -14.92 -31.32 -8.26
CA LEU A 397 -15.59 -30.68 -7.13
C LEU A 397 -15.14 -31.29 -5.79
N GLU A 398 -14.99 -32.61 -5.72
CA GLU A 398 -14.48 -33.29 -4.52
C GLU A 398 -13.01 -32.95 -4.26
N ALA A 399 -12.16 -32.95 -5.29
CA ALA A 399 -10.77 -32.51 -5.17
C ALA A 399 -10.67 -31.04 -4.72
N ALA A 400 -11.56 -30.16 -5.20
CA ALA A 400 -11.65 -28.78 -4.73
C ALA A 400 -12.08 -28.68 -3.26
N ARG A 401 -13.01 -29.53 -2.81
CA ARG A 401 -13.43 -29.62 -1.40
C ARG A 401 -12.27 -30.04 -0.49
N GLN A 402 -11.41 -30.95 -0.97
CA GLN A 402 -10.22 -31.43 -0.28
C GLN A 402 -9.01 -30.47 -0.34
N GLY A 403 -9.11 -29.39 -1.12
CA GLY A 403 -8.07 -28.36 -1.20
C GLY A 403 -6.97 -28.61 -2.24
N ALA A 404 -7.15 -29.56 -3.16
CA ALA A 404 -6.18 -29.86 -4.22
C ALA A 404 -5.82 -28.63 -5.08
N PHE A 405 -6.73 -27.65 -5.16
CA PHE A 405 -6.61 -26.44 -5.98
C PHE A 405 -6.39 -25.16 -5.18
N ASP A 406 -5.99 -25.22 -3.90
CA ASP A 406 -5.81 -24.03 -3.05
C ASP A 406 -4.77 -23.03 -3.59
N THR A 407 -3.83 -23.54 -4.38
CA THR A 407 -2.76 -22.77 -5.03
C THR A 407 -3.19 -22.16 -6.36
N PHE A 408 -4.35 -22.54 -6.91
CA PHE A 408 -4.86 -22.08 -8.20
C PHE A 408 -5.34 -20.64 -8.10
N LYS A 409 -4.39 -19.72 -7.99
CA LYS A 409 -4.62 -18.28 -7.82
C LYS A 409 -3.76 -17.50 -8.80
N GLY A 410 -4.35 -16.44 -9.35
CA GLY A 410 -3.66 -15.50 -10.22
C GLY A 410 -4.17 -15.55 -11.65
N THR A 411 -3.98 -14.43 -12.33
CA THR A 411 -4.48 -14.17 -13.68
C THR A 411 -3.31 -14.12 -14.65
N ALA A 412 -3.46 -14.79 -15.78
CA ALA A 412 -2.54 -14.78 -16.91
C ALA A 412 -2.48 -13.41 -17.60
N ALA A 413 -1.54 -13.26 -18.54
CA ALA A 413 -1.47 -12.06 -19.40
C ALA A 413 -2.50 -12.10 -20.55
N LEU A 414 -2.91 -13.31 -20.97
CA LEU A 414 -3.76 -13.58 -22.13
C LEU A 414 -5.01 -14.35 -21.72
N SER A 415 -6.05 -14.35 -22.56
CA SER A 415 -7.15 -15.31 -22.44
C SER A 415 -6.69 -16.72 -22.80
N ALA A 416 -7.47 -17.73 -22.41
CA ALA A 416 -7.17 -19.12 -22.75
C ALA A 416 -7.23 -19.33 -24.28
N ALA A 417 -8.21 -18.70 -24.95
CA ALA A 417 -8.35 -18.71 -26.40
C ALA A 417 -7.11 -18.13 -27.11
N ALA A 418 -6.64 -16.95 -26.69
CA ALA A 418 -5.45 -16.34 -27.29
C ALA A 418 -4.19 -17.17 -27.03
N ALA A 419 -4.03 -17.72 -25.82
CA ALA A 419 -2.92 -18.60 -25.48
C ALA A 419 -2.94 -19.88 -26.34
N ARG A 420 -4.12 -20.47 -26.57
CA ARG A 420 -4.29 -21.66 -27.42
C ARG A 420 -3.92 -21.38 -28.87
N ALA A 421 -4.39 -20.26 -29.43
CA ALA A 421 -4.08 -19.86 -30.81
C ALA A 421 -2.56 -19.69 -31.02
N LEU A 422 -1.85 -19.11 -30.05
CA LEU A 422 -0.39 -18.94 -30.11
C LEU A 422 0.39 -20.26 -29.99
N CYS A 423 -0.19 -21.31 -29.41
CA CYS A 423 0.54 -22.57 -29.21
C CYS A 423 0.88 -23.27 -30.53
N GLU A 424 0.08 -23.09 -31.59
CA GLU A 424 0.33 -23.70 -32.90
C GLU A 424 1.59 -23.11 -33.57
N PRO A 425 1.67 -21.81 -33.88
CA PRO A 425 2.84 -21.24 -34.56
C PRO A 425 4.10 -21.37 -33.70
N MET A 426 3.98 -21.22 -32.38
CA MET A 426 5.12 -21.41 -31.48
C MET A 426 5.58 -22.88 -31.39
N GLY A 427 4.67 -23.83 -31.61
CA GLY A 427 5.01 -25.25 -31.76
C GLY A 427 5.86 -25.53 -32.99
N ARG A 428 5.65 -24.76 -34.08
CA ARG A 428 6.50 -24.76 -35.29
C ARG A 428 7.83 -24.02 -35.11
N GLY A 429 8.11 -23.46 -33.94
CA GLY A 429 9.37 -22.79 -33.62
C GLY A 429 9.35 -21.28 -33.74
N LEU A 430 8.20 -20.66 -34.06
CA LEU A 430 8.10 -19.21 -34.15
C LEU A 430 8.25 -18.58 -32.75
N VAL A 431 9.02 -17.49 -32.67
CA VAL A 431 9.05 -16.67 -31.46
C VAL A 431 7.74 -15.91 -31.33
N TYR A 432 7.44 -15.43 -30.11
CA TYR A 432 6.18 -14.77 -29.79
C TYR A 432 5.81 -13.61 -30.74
N SER A 433 6.79 -12.80 -31.15
CA SER A 433 6.55 -11.69 -32.09
C SER A 433 5.99 -12.17 -33.43
N ASP A 434 6.56 -13.26 -33.94
CA ASP A 434 6.28 -13.78 -35.27
C ASP A 434 4.98 -14.58 -35.24
N ALA A 435 4.76 -15.33 -34.17
CA ALA A 435 3.50 -16.01 -33.88
C ALA A 435 2.33 -15.01 -33.77
N CYS A 436 2.54 -13.86 -33.12
CA CYS A 436 1.54 -12.78 -33.12
C CYS A 436 1.30 -12.23 -34.52
N ALA A 437 2.37 -11.93 -35.28
CA ALA A 437 2.25 -11.37 -36.61
C ALA A 437 1.49 -12.31 -37.57
N GLU A 438 1.73 -13.61 -37.49
CA GLU A 438 1.03 -14.62 -38.30
C GLU A 438 -0.47 -14.67 -37.98
N LEU A 439 -0.85 -14.45 -36.72
CA LEU A 439 -2.25 -14.37 -36.28
C LEU A 439 -2.89 -13.00 -36.55
N GLY A 440 -2.18 -12.07 -37.20
CA GLY A 440 -2.64 -10.70 -37.44
C GLY A 440 -2.64 -9.82 -36.18
N TRP A 441 -1.92 -10.22 -35.13
CA TRP A 441 -1.82 -9.49 -33.86
C TRP A 441 -0.51 -8.73 -33.75
N SER A 442 -0.55 -7.57 -33.09
CA SER A 442 0.68 -6.85 -32.75
C SER A 442 1.19 -7.35 -31.41
N HIS A 443 2.39 -7.93 -31.35
CA HIS A 443 2.99 -8.38 -30.07
C HIS A 443 3.17 -7.26 -29.03
N SER A 444 3.10 -6.00 -29.48
CA SER A 444 3.16 -4.78 -28.67
C SER A 444 1.79 -4.26 -28.22
N GLU A 445 0.71 -4.87 -28.70
CA GLU A 445 -0.67 -4.53 -28.39
C GLU A 445 -0.93 -4.60 -26.89
N GLN A 446 -1.63 -3.58 -26.40
CA GLN A 446 -1.95 -3.45 -24.99
C GLN A 446 -3.46 -3.26 -24.89
N SER A 447 -4.07 -3.93 -23.92
CA SER A 447 -5.45 -3.66 -23.54
C SER A 447 -5.61 -2.16 -23.28
N VAL A 448 -6.73 -1.57 -23.74
CA VAL A 448 -7.06 -0.16 -23.49
C VAL A 448 -6.79 0.17 -22.02
N MET A 449 -5.83 1.06 -21.82
CA MET A 449 -5.32 1.39 -20.49
C MET A 449 -6.19 2.49 -19.89
N ASP A 450 -7.28 2.12 -19.22
CA ASP A 450 -8.03 3.06 -18.38
C ASP A 450 -7.23 3.38 -17.10
N LEU A 451 -7.37 4.60 -16.58
CA LEU A 451 -6.92 4.99 -15.25
C LEU A 451 -7.45 4.07 -14.16
N SER A 452 -8.57 3.35 -14.37
CA SER A 452 -9.07 2.33 -13.45
C SER A 452 -8.20 1.07 -13.37
N ALA A 453 -7.40 0.77 -14.40
CA ALA A 453 -6.45 -0.34 -14.40
C ALA A 453 -5.30 -0.13 -13.40
N ILE A 454 -5.06 1.10 -12.95
CA ILE A 454 -4.08 1.40 -11.90
C ILE A 454 -4.63 0.93 -10.54
N GLY A 455 -4.19 -0.26 -10.10
CA GLY A 455 -4.64 -0.85 -8.83
C GLY A 455 -4.26 -0.06 -7.57
N SER A 456 -3.22 0.78 -7.63
CA SER A 456 -2.82 1.65 -6.52
C SER A 456 -3.65 2.94 -6.51
N PRO A 457 -4.47 3.20 -5.45
CA PRO A 457 -5.26 4.42 -5.37
C PRO A 457 -4.39 5.69 -5.38
N VAL A 458 -3.18 5.62 -4.82
CA VAL A 458 -2.20 6.72 -4.80
C VAL A 458 -1.75 7.04 -6.22
N ALA A 459 -1.29 6.03 -6.97
CA ALA A 459 -0.85 6.23 -8.35
C ALA A 459 -2.00 6.68 -9.25
N GLN A 460 -3.20 6.15 -9.06
CA GLN A 460 -4.38 6.57 -9.80
C GLN A 460 -4.72 8.04 -9.53
N LYS A 461 -4.65 8.49 -8.27
CA LYS A 461 -4.88 9.90 -7.91
C LYS A 461 -3.80 10.80 -8.52
N ALA A 462 -2.52 10.43 -8.41
CA ALA A 462 -1.42 11.17 -9.01
C ALA A 462 -1.57 11.29 -10.53
N ALA A 463 -1.85 10.19 -11.23
CA ALA A 463 -2.09 10.19 -12.68
C ALA A 463 -3.23 11.13 -13.09
N ARG A 464 -4.37 11.09 -12.37
CA ARG A 464 -5.50 12.00 -12.61
C ARG A 464 -5.13 13.47 -12.38
N GLU A 465 -4.37 13.76 -11.33
CA GLU A 465 -3.96 15.14 -11.06
C GLU A 465 -2.92 15.64 -12.08
N ILE A 466 -2.02 14.78 -12.56
CA ILE A 466 -1.08 15.08 -13.66
C ILE A 466 -1.85 15.46 -14.93
N LEU A 467 -2.83 14.65 -15.35
CA LEU A 467 -3.64 14.93 -16.54
C LEU A 467 -4.41 16.24 -16.41
N LYS A 468 -5.00 16.52 -15.24
CA LYS A 468 -5.67 17.81 -14.98
C LYS A 468 -4.69 18.99 -15.02
N GLN A 469 -3.48 18.81 -14.50
CA GLN A 469 -2.47 19.85 -14.52
C GLN A 469 -2.03 20.16 -15.94
N ILE A 470 -1.71 19.13 -16.73
CA ILE A 470 -1.33 19.28 -18.14
C ILE A 470 -2.45 19.98 -18.91
N LYS A 471 -3.72 19.61 -18.69
CA LYS A 471 -4.86 20.29 -19.30
C LYS A 471 -4.90 21.79 -18.96
N ALA A 472 -4.77 22.15 -17.67
CA ALA A 472 -4.80 23.54 -17.23
C ALA A 472 -3.62 24.36 -17.81
N VAL A 473 -2.42 23.79 -17.80
CA VAL A 473 -1.22 24.44 -18.35
C VAL A 473 -1.32 24.57 -19.88
N SER A 474 -1.89 23.58 -20.56
CA SER A 474 -2.13 23.63 -22.01
C SER A 474 -3.15 24.70 -22.40
N GLN A 475 -4.17 24.94 -21.58
CA GLN A 475 -5.15 26.00 -21.82
C GLN A 475 -4.54 27.40 -21.67
N ALA A 476 -3.58 27.56 -20.75
CA ALA A 476 -2.97 28.86 -20.47
C ALA A 476 -1.74 29.18 -21.35
N PHE A 477 -0.93 28.18 -21.70
CA PHE A 477 0.38 28.38 -22.35
C PHE A 477 0.58 27.56 -23.62
N GLY A 478 -0.38 26.70 -23.99
CA GLY A 478 -0.30 25.85 -25.18
C GLY A 478 -0.49 26.63 -26.49
N PRO A 479 -0.30 25.99 -27.65
CA PRO A 479 0.15 24.60 -27.82
C PRO A 479 1.63 24.40 -27.46
N PHE A 480 2.03 23.15 -27.23
CA PHE A 480 3.42 22.76 -26.96
C PHE A 480 3.95 21.88 -28.10
N ASP A 481 5.25 21.95 -28.36
CA ASP A 481 5.92 21.09 -29.33
C ASP A 481 6.25 19.72 -28.71
N ARG A 482 6.62 19.72 -27.41
CA ARG A 482 6.98 18.52 -26.66
C ARG A 482 6.44 18.55 -25.23
N VAL A 483 6.14 17.36 -24.69
CA VAL A 483 5.75 17.17 -23.29
C VAL A 483 6.65 16.13 -22.63
N HIS A 484 7.34 16.53 -21.56
CA HIS A 484 8.19 15.69 -20.75
C HIS A 484 7.54 15.43 -19.39
N VAL A 485 7.38 14.17 -19.03
CA VAL A 485 6.74 13.75 -17.78
C VAL A 485 7.71 12.89 -16.96
N GLU A 486 8.08 13.36 -15.78
CA GLU A 486 8.65 12.56 -14.71
C GLU A 486 7.54 12.17 -13.72
N MET A 487 7.62 10.97 -13.16
CA MET A 487 6.88 10.63 -11.94
C MET A 487 7.89 10.27 -10.82
N ALA A 488 7.59 10.57 -9.57
CA ALA A 488 8.46 10.16 -8.46
C ALA A 488 8.46 8.64 -8.30
N ARG A 489 9.63 8.02 -8.04
CA ARG A 489 9.83 6.55 -7.94
C ARG A 489 8.91 5.86 -6.95
N ASP A 490 8.38 6.60 -5.99
CA ASP A 490 7.53 6.10 -4.92
C ASP A 490 6.05 6.04 -5.32
N VAL A 491 5.67 6.67 -6.43
CA VAL A 491 4.33 6.57 -6.98
C VAL A 491 4.08 5.13 -7.46
N GLY A 492 3.06 4.50 -6.87
CA GLY A 492 2.68 3.11 -7.15
C GLY A 492 3.23 2.10 -6.14
N LYS A 493 4.19 2.49 -5.29
CA LYS A 493 4.71 1.63 -4.22
C LYS A 493 3.82 1.70 -2.99
N SER A 494 3.75 0.59 -2.25
CA SER A 494 3.08 0.53 -0.95
C SER A 494 3.80 1.40 0.09
N SER A 495 3.11 1.70 1.20
CA SER A 495 3.69 2.39 2.35
C SER A 495 4.90 1.63 2.92
N GLU A 496 4.83 0.30 2.98
CA GLU A 496 5.93 -0.54 3.46
C GLU A 496 7.14 -0.51 2.53
N GLU A 497 6.93 -0.59 1.22
CA GLU A 497 8.02 -0.49 0.23
C GLU A 497 8.69 0.87 0.28
N ARG A 498 7.92 1.96 0.41
CA ARG A 498 8.48 3.32 0.59
C ARG A 498 9.31 3.41 1.86
N ARG A 499 8.83 2.88 2.98
CA ARG A 499 9.60 2.82 4.23
C ARG A 499 10.87 1.98 4.09
N LYS A 500 10.83 0.87 3.34
CA LYS A 500 12.04 0.07 3.04
C LYS A 500 13.06 0.86 2.23
N ILE A 501 12.60 1.69 1.29
CA ILE A 501 13.46 2.56 0.50
C ILE A 501 14.06 3.66 1.37
N GLU A 502 13.23 4.34 2.16
CA GLU A 502 13.67 5.37 3.12
C GLU A 502 14.68 4.80 4.12
N ASN A 503 14.37 3.68 4.76
CA ASN A 503 15.29 2.99 5.66
C ASN A 503 16.56 2.55 4.94
N GLY A 504 16.47 2.12 3.68
CA GLY A 504 17.62 1.78 2.85
C GLY A 504 18.50 3.00 2.55
N ILE A 505 17.90 4.16 2.29
CA ILE A 505 18.61 5.43 2.10
C ILE A 505 19.28 5.85 3.40
N ASN A 506 18.57 5.84 4.53
CA ASN A 506 19.12 6.21 5.84
C ASN A 506 20.28 5.29 6.22
N LYS A 507 20.08 3.96 6.08
CA LYS A 507 21.15 2.98 6.31
C LYS A 507 22.36 3.25 5.43
N ARG A 508 22.15 3.63 4.16
CA ARG A 508 23.25 3.95 3.25
C ARG A 508 23.97 5.23 3.65
N THR A 509 23.26 6.24 4.14
CA THR A 509 23.84 7.46 4.70
C THR A 509 24.68 7.15 5.94
N ASP A 510 24.17 6.31 6.85
CA ASP A 510 24.89 5.87 8.05
C ASP A 510 26.15 5.06 7.70
N GLU A 511 26.04 4.12 6.75
CA GLU A 511 27.18 3.36 6.24
C GLU A 511 28.24 4.29 5.64
N ARG A 512 27.81 5.32 4.89
CA ARG A 512 28.72 6.32 4.30
C ARG A 512 29.38 7.19 5.38
N HIS A 513 28.66 7.54 6.45
CA HIS A 513 29.22 8.26 7.60
C HIS A 513 30.29 7.43 8.31
N ARG A 514 29.97 6.16 8.62
CA ARG A 514 30.94 5.22 9.21
C ARG A 514 32.16 5.01 8.34
N ALA A 515 31.97 4.89 7.02
CA ALA A 515 33.08 4.79 6.08
C ALA A 515 33.96 6.05 6.10
N ALA A 516 33.37 7.24 6.29
CA ALA A 516 34.13 8.47 6.46
C ALA A 516 34.91 8.51 7.78
N GLU A 517 34.29 8.09 8.89
CA GLU A 517 34.95 7.98 10.20
C GLU A 517 36.10 6.96 10.17
N GLU A 518 35.87 5.75 9.65
CA GLU A 518 36.91 4.74 9.52
C GLU A 518 38.07 5.21 8.64
N LEU A 519 37.78 5.87 7.50
CA LEU A 519 38.82 6.40 6.63
C LEU A 519 39.62 7.51 7.32
N ALA A 520 38.94 8.38 8.06
CA ALA A 520 39.55 9.44 8.85
C ALA A 520 40.49 8.85 9.91
N ASP A 521 40.04 7.84 10.65
CA ASP A 521 40.84 7.16 11.68
C ASP A 521 42.08 6.49 11.08
N HIS A 522 41.94 5.74 9.98
CA HIS A 522 43.07 5.10 9.32
C HIS A 522 44.11 6.09 8.76
N LEU A 523 43.70 7.32 8.45
CA LEU A 523 44.56 8.35 7.86
C LEU A 523 45.00 9.42 8.87
N GLY A 524 44.59 9.34 10.13
CA GLY A 524 44.84 10.37 11.15
C GLY A 524 44.24 11.74 10.79
N LYS A 525 43.07 11.76 10.15
CA LYS A 525 42.35 12.96 9.71
C LYS A 525 41.02 13.11 10.44
N THR A 526 40.36 14.25 10.28
CA THR A 526 38.98 14.44 10.74
C THR A 526 37.99 14.14 9.60
N ALA A 527 36.91 13.42 9.88
CA ALA A 527 35.91 13.03 8.87
C ALA A 527 35.33 14.22 8.08
N SER A 528 35.18 15.39 8.70
CA SER A 528 34.71 16.62 8.05
C SER A 528 35.64 17.17 6.96
N THR A 529 36.91 16.77 6.95
CA THR A 529 37.91 17.18 5.95
C THR A 529 37.92 16.29 4.70
N LEU A 530 37.21 15.15 4.74
CA LEU A 530 37.16 14.19 3.64
C LEU A 530 36.11 14.60 2.59
N ARG A 531 36.49 14.51 1.31
CA ARG A 531 35.56 14.78 0.20
C ARG A 531 34.66 13.57 -0.02
N SER A 532 33.50 13.82 -0.63
CA SER A 532 32.57 12.77 -1.05
C SER A 532 33.19 11.72 -1.98
N GLU A 533 34.21 12.09 -2.76
CA GLU A 533 34.95 11.15 -3.60
C GLU A 533 35.91 10.28 -2.80
N ASP A 534 36.58 10.81 -1.78
CA ASP A 534 37.50 10.05 -0.91
C ASP A 534 36.75 8.88 -0.25
N ILE A 535 35.53 9.16 0.25
CA ILE A 535 34.65 8.15 0.85
C ILE A 535 34.24 7.09 -0.19
N LEU A 536 33.90 7.50 -1.43
CA LEU A 536 33.51 6.57 -2.49
C LEU A 536 34.68 5.66 -2.91
N ARG A 537 35.89 6.21 -3.05
CA ARG A 537 37.10 5.44 -3.34
C ARG A 537 37.37 4.42 -2.23
N TYR A 538 37.17 4.78 -0.96
CA TYR A 538 37.36 3.86 0.17
C TYR A 538 36.33 2.72 0.18
N GLU A 539 35.06 3.00 -0.10
CA GLU A 539 34.04 1.97 -0.22
C GLU A 539 34.35 0.96 -1.33
N LEU A 540 34.82 1.45 -2.49
CA LEU A 540 35.28 0.59 -3.59
C LEU A 540 36.54 -0.21 -3.20
N TRP A 541 37.49 0.43 -2.51
CA TRP A 541 38.69 -0.22 -2.01
C TRP A 541 38.36 -1.40 -1.07
N LYS A 542 37.44 -1.22 -0.11
CA LYS A 542 36.98 -2.30 0.78
C LYS A 542 36.30 -3.43 0.02
N GLU A 543 35.40 -3.12 -0.91
CA GLU A 543 34.69 -4.13 -1.71
C GLU A 543 35.65 -4.95 -2.60
N GLN A 544 36.75 -4.33 -3.02
CA GLN A 544 37.77 -4.94 -3.86
C GLN A 544 38.91 -5.60 -3.06
N ASN A 545 38.77 -5.73 -1.73
CA ASN A 545 39.82 -6.22 -0.83
C ASN A 545 41.16 -5.51 -1.04
N GLY A 546 41.11 -4.20 -1.27
CA GLY A 546 42.28 -3.35 -1.46
C GLY A 546 43.09 -3.61 -2.72
N ARG A 547 42.48 -4.17 -3.78
CA ARG A 547 43.16 -4.47 -5.05
C ARG A 547 42.46 -3.85 -6.26
N CYS A 548 43.24 -3.52 -7.28
CA CYS A 548 42.73 -3.13 -8.59
C CYS A 548 42.33 -4.38 -9.38
N LEU A 549 41.02 -4.59 -9.60
CA LEU A 549 40.51 -5.79 -10.28
C LEU A 549 40.92 -5.90 -11.75
N TYR A 550 41.31 -4.81 -12.40
CA TYR A 550 41.80 -4.85 -13.78
C TYR A 550 43.24 -5.31 -13.93
N SER A 551 44.04 -5.16 -12.87
CA SER A 551 45.48 -5.41 -12.91
C SER A 551 45.97 -6.44 -11.90
N GLY A 552 45.11 -6.89 -10.99
CA GLY A 552 45.44 -7.75 -9.84
C GLY A 552 46.28 -7.10 -8.73
N LYS A 553 46.86 -5.92 -8.98
CA LYS A 553 47.80 -5.22 -8.06
C LYS A 553 47.09 -4.62 -6.83
N ALA A 554 47.78 -4.64 -5.68
CA ALA A 554 47.31 -4.02 -4.45
C ALA A 554 47.30 -2.49 -4.54
N ILE A 555 46.25 -1.86 -4.01
CA ILE A 555 46.10 -0.41 -3.90
C ILE A 555 46.39 -0.05 -2.43
N PRO A 556 47.43 0.76 -2.14
CA PRO A 556 47.66 1.23 -0.78
C PRO A 556 46.52 2.14 -0.32
N LEU A 557 46.16 2.09 0.96
CA LEU A 557 45.02 2.84 1.51
C LEU A 557 45.21 4.36 1.33
N GLN A 558 46.45 4.85 1.39
CA GLN A 558 46.77 6.27 1.21
C GLN A 558 46.38 6.79 -0.20
N ALA A 559 46.44 5.93 -1.22
CA ALA A 559 46.09 6.28 -2.59
C ALA A 559 44.57 6.47 -2.79
N VAL A 560 43.75 6.12 -1.79
CA VAL A 560 42.29 6.32 -1.84
C VAL A 560 41.91 7.80 -1.80
N LEU A 561 42.77 8.69 -1.30
CA LEU A 561 42.51 10.12 -1.35
C LEU A 561 42.48 10.61 -2.79
N ALA A 562 41.45 11.36 -3.19
CA ALA A 562 41.30 11.92 -4.53
C ALA A 562 42.31 13.03 -4.88
N THR A 563 43.27 13.31 -4.00
CA THR A 563 44.48 14.12 -4.31
C THR A 563 45.55 13.25 -4.96
N ASP A 564 45.48 11.93 -4.79
CA ASP A 564 46.34 10.96 -5.44
C ASP A 564 45.74 10.55 -6.80
N ASN A 565 46.51 10.79 -7.85
CA ASN A 565 46.15 10.51 -9.24
C ASN A 565 46.67 9.14 -9.72
N ALA A 566 47.29 8.33 -8.85
CA ALA A 566 47.73 6.97 -9.20
C ALA A 566 46.54 6.02 -9.41
N VAL A 567 45.42 6.28 -8.72
CA VAL A 567 44.17 5.53 -8.87
C VAL A 567 43.01 6.45 -9.22
N GLN A 568 42.03 5.89 -9.91
CA GLN A 568 40.79 6.57 -10.28
C GLN A 568 39.60 5.63 -10.27
N ILE A 569 38.42 6.23 -10.28
CA ILE A 569 37.16 5.50 -10.41
C ILE A 569 36.83 5.36 -11.89
N ASP A 570 36.76 4.13 -12.37
CA ASP A 570 36.32 3.80 -13.73
C ASP A 570 34.88 3.23 -13.71
N HIS A 571 34.18 3.39 -14.84
CA HIS A 571 32.92 2.72 -15.11
C HIS A 571 33.18 1.36 -15.77
N ILE A 572 32.86 0.27 -15.05
CA ILE A 572 33.08 -1.12 -15.52
C ILE A 572 32.52 -1.30 -16.93
N LEU A 573 31.25 -0.97 -17.10
CA LEU A 573 30.63 -0.78 -18.41
C LEU A 573 30.72 0.71 -18.77
N PRO A 574 31.28 1.07 -19.94
CA PRO A 574 31.47 2.47 -20.34
C PRO A 574 30.19 3.31 -20.22
N TRP A 575 30.27 4.48 -19.58
CA TRP A 575 29.11 5.32 -19.37
C TRP A 575 28.56 5.84 -20.70
N SER A 576 29.42 6.16 -21.68
CA SER A 576 29.01 6.60 -23.02
C SER A 576 28.10 5.59 -23.74
N ARG A 577 28.26 4.30 -23.45
CA ARG A 577 27.48 3.21 -24.05
C ARG A 577 26.25 2.86 -23.21
N PHE A 578 26.44 2.74 -21.90
CA PHE A 578 25.43 2.16 -21.01
C PHE A 578 24.70 3.18 -20.13
N GLY A 579 25.21 4.40 -19.95
CA GLY A 579 24.60 5.47 -19.16
C GLY A 579 24.43 5.17 -17.66
N ASP A 580 25.16 4.18 -17.13
CA ASP A 580 25.04 3.71 -15.75
C ASP A 580 26.16 4.30 -14.86
N ASP A 581 25.82 5.30 -14.04
CA ASP A 581 26.72 5.91 -13.05
C ASP A 581 26.56 5.32 -11.64
N SER A 582 25.84 4.20 -11.50
CA SER A 582 25.57 3.60 -10.20
C SER A 582 26.82 2.95 -9.59
N PHE A 583 26.81 2.77 -8.26
CA PHE A 583 27.90 2.10 -7.54
C PHE A 583 28.19 0.68 -8.06
N VAL A 584 27.18 -0.02 -8.59
CA VAL A 584 27.36 -1.36 -9.17
C VAL A 584 28.08 -1.36 -10.51
N ASN A 585 28.31 -0.19 -11.10
CA ASN A 585 29.07 -0.02 -12.33
C ASN A 585 30.40 0.72 -12.10
N LYS A 586 30.80 0.99 -10.85
CA LYS A 586 32.04 1.71 -10.53
C LYS A 586 33.12 0.79 -9.98
N THR A 587 34.37 1.01 -10.37
CA THR A 587 35.54 0.29 -9.82
C THR A 587 36.66 1.26 -9.51
N LEU A 588 37.40 1.01 -8.44
CA LEU A 588 38.66 1.69 -8.17
C LEU A 588 39.78 0.95 -8.91
N CYS A 589 40.52 1.64 -9.76
CA CYS A 589 41.60 1.05 -10.55
C CYS A 589 42.78 1.99 -10.70
N PHE A 590 43.94 1.47 -11.09
CA PHE A 590 45.09 2.31 -11.43
C PHE A 590 44.79 3.13 -12.69
N THR A 591 45.28 4.37 -12.72
CA THR A 591 45.05 5.31 -13.82
C THR A 591 45.46 4.73 -15.17
N LYS A 592 46.59 4.00 -15.22
CA LYS A 592 47.04 3.25 -16.39
C LYS A 592 46.02 2.21 -16.86
N ALA A 593 45.49 1.38 -15.95
CA ALA A 593 44.54 0.33 -16.32
C ALA A 593 43.24 0.89 -16.92
N ASN A 594 42.79 2.05 -16.44
CA ASN A 594 41.64 2.74 -17.05
C ASN A 594 41.98 3.31 -18.44
N ALA A 595 43.15 3.93 -18.59
CA ALA A 595 43.63 4.46 -19.87
C ALA A 595 43.81 3.36 -20.93
N ASP A 596 44.18 2.15 -20.51
CA ASP A 596 44.29 0.99 -21.37
C ASP A 596 42.89 0.45 -21.75
N LYS A 597 41.95 0.37 -20.79
CA LYS A 597 40.57 -0.08 -21.03
C LYS A 597 39.82 0.81 -22.03
N LYS A 598 39.90 2.15 -21.89
CA LYS A 598 39.17 3.14 -22.71
C LYS A 598 37.65 2.90 -22.67
N ASN A 599 36.96 3.12 -23.80
CA ASN A 599 35.51 2.94 -23.97
C ASN A 599 35.07 1.47 -24.21
N ARG A 600 35.90 0.49 -23.82
CA ARG A 600 35.62 -0.94 -23.94
C ARG A 600 35.07 -1.52 -22.64
N THR A 601 34.30 -2.59 -22.73
CA THR A 601 33.97 -3.46 -21.60
C THR A 601 35.21 -4.27 -21.19
N PRO A 602 35.25 -4.85 -19.97
CA PRO A 602 36.39 -5.68 -19.55
C PRO A 602 36.62 -6.87 -20.50
N TYR A 603 35.55 -7.45 -21.05
CA TYR A 603 35.64 -8.54 -22.02
C TYR A 603 36.25 -8.08 -23.35
N GLU A 604 35.74 -7.01 -23.94
CA GLU A 604 36.26 -6.46 -25.21
C GLU A 604 37.71 -6.00 -25.08
N TRP A 605 38.10 -5.50 -23.89
CA TRP A 605 39.48 -5.12 -23.63
C TRP A 605 40.38 -6.34 -23.50
N LYS A 606 40.08 -7.24 -22.55
CA LYS A 606 40.97 -8.37 -22.23
C LYS A 606 41.07 -9.40 -23.36
N SER A 607 39.96 -9.66 -24.06
CA SER A 607 39.96 -10.60 -25.19
C SER A 607 40.70 -10.06 -26.41
N ALA A 608 40.89 -8.73 -26.51
CA ALA A 608 41.65 -8.11 -27.59
C ALA A 608 43.15 -8.02 -27.31
N GLU A 609 43.60 -8.20 -26.07
CA GLU A 609 45.02 -8.23 -25.70
C GLU A 609 45.60 -9.63 -25.90
N GLN A 610 45.08 -10.65 -25.21
CA GLN A 610 45.43 -12.09 -25.36
C GLN A 610 44.25 -12.98 -24.89
N SER A 611 44.13 -14.22 -25.41
CA SER A 611 43.02 -15.12 -25.05
C SER A 611 42.95 -15.46 -23.56
N ASP A 612 44.10 -15.70 -22.95
CA ASP A 612 44.21 -16.24 -21.58
C ASP A 612 44.01 -15.14 -20.51
N ASP A 613 44.13 -13.87 -20.91
CA ASP A 613 43.98 -12.70 -20.04
C ASP A 613 42.54 -12.51 -19.56
N TRP A 614 41.56 -12.87 -20.41
CA TRP A 614 40.16 -12.87 -20.00
C TRP A 614 39.87 -13.95 -18.95
N GLU A 615 40.42 -15.15 -19.12
CA GLU A 615 40.20 -16.27 -18.21
C GLU A 615 40.79 -16.00 -16.83
N ARG A 616 41.99 -15.42 -16.80
CA ARG A 616 42.63 -14.95 -15.57
C ARG A 616 41.80 -13.85 -14.90
N PHE A 617 41.36 -12.84 -15.66
CA PHE A 617 40.51 -11.76 -15.13
C PHE A 617 39.18 -12.31 -14.58
N GLN A 618 38.55 -13.24 -15.32
CA GLN A 618 37.33 -13.90 -14.89
C GLN A 618 37.54 -14.65 -13.57
N ALA A 619 38.63 -15.42 -13.45
CA ALA A 619 38.98 -16.13 -12.21
C ALA A 619 39.21 -15.17 -11.03
N GLU A 620 39.91 -14.04 -11.24
CA GLU A 620 40.12 -13.03 -10.19
C GLU A 620 38.80 -12.43 -9.70
N VAL A 621 37.92 -12.01 -10.63
CA VAL A 621 36.58 -11.49 -10.31
C VAL A 621 35.73 -12.55 -9.62
N GLU A 622 35.84 -13.82 -10.04
CA GLU A 622 35.08 -14.92 -9.46
C GLU A 622 35.52 -15.27 -8.05
N SER A 623 36.82 -15.22 -7.78
CA SER A 623 37.43 -15.51 -6.47
C SER A 623 37.10 -14.46 -5.40
N ASN A 624 36.81 -13.22 -5.79
CA ASN A 624 36.42 -12.17 -4.84
C ASN A 624 35.00 -12.40 -4.30
N LYS A 625 34.90 -13.04 -3.13
CA LYS A 625 33.64 -13.33 -2.43
C LYS A 625 32.86 -12.09 -1.97
N ALA A 626 33.51 -10.92 -1.90
CA ALA A 626 32.85 -9.67 -1.55
C ALA A 626 31.99 -9.14 -2.72
N LEU A 627 32.39 -9.40 -3.97
CA LEU A 627 31.63 -9.05 -5.16
C LEU A 627 30.43 -9.98 -5.35
N LYS A 628 29.22 -9.41 -5.33
CA LYS A 628 27.97 -10.17 -5.50
C LYS A 628 27.02 -9.49 -6.48
N GLY A 629 26.13 -10.29 -7.06
CA GLY A 629 24.99 -9.81 -7.83
C GLY A 629 25.35 -9.06 -9.11
N LEU A 630 24.73 -7.89 -9.30
CA LEU A 630 24.78 -7.10 -10.53
C LEU A 630 26.20 -6.61 -10.87
N LYS A 631 26.98 -6.21 -9.87
CA LYS A 631 28.34 -5.68 -10.07
C LYS A 631 29.29 -6.74 -10.62
N LYS A 632 29.30 -7.92 -9.99
CA LYS A 632 30.05 -9.09 -10.49
C LYS A 632 29.64 -9.45 -11.92
N ARG A 633 28.34 -9.42 -12.21
CA ARG A 633 27.84 -9.63 -13.57
C ARG A 633 28.39 -8.59 -14.55
N ASN A 634 28.42 -7.31 -14.20
CA ASN A 634 28.90 -6.24 -15.09
C ASN A 634 30.36 -6.43 -15.50
N TYR A 635 31.22 -6.95 -14.60
CA TYR A 635 32.59 -7.32 -14.97
C TYR A 635 32.66 -8.45 -16.00
N LEU A 636 31.72 -9.40 -15.94
CA LEU A 636 31.75 -10.66 -16.68
C LEU A 636 30.87 -10.68 -17.94
N ILE A 637 30.39 -9.52 -18.41
CA ILE A 637 29.55 -9.44 -19.63
C ILE A 637 30.39 -9.68 -20.87
N ARG A 638 30.02 -10.70 -21.66
CA ARG A 638 30.65 -11.02 -22.96
C ARG A 638 29.94 -10.40 -24.18
N ASN A 639 28.61 -10.29 -24.14
CA ASN A 639 27.81 -9.72 -25.23
C ASN A 639 27.30 -8.32 -24.82
N ALA A 640 28.04 -7.29 -25.22
CA ALA A 640 27.81 -5.90 -24.87
C ALA A 640 26.82 -5.19 -25.80
N SER A 641 26.75 -5.58 -27.09
CA SER A 641 25.94 -4.91 -28.13
C SER A 641 24.44 -4.99 -27.85
N ASP A 642 23.91 -6.20 -27.61
CA ASP A 642 22.48 -6.41 -27.34
C ASP A 642 22.01 -5.70 -26.06
N ARG A 643 22.95 -5.52 -25.11
CA ARG A 643 22.68 -4.83 -23.85
C ARG A 643 22.78 -3.33 -23.99
N GLU A 644 23.63 -2.80 -24.85
CA GLU A 644 23.78 -1.36 -25.04
C GLU A 644 22.46 -0.70 -25.44
N GLU A 645 21.77 -1.27 -26.43
CA GLU A 645 20.48 -0.76 -26.92
C GLU A 645 19.36 -0.87 -25.88
N ALA A 646 19.31 -2.01 -25.17
CA ALA A 646 18.37 -2.23 -24.07
C ALA A 646 18.63 -1.30 -22.88
N PHE A 647 19.89 -0.95 -22.58
CA PHE A 647 20.23 -0.03 -21.51
C PHE A 647 19.96 1.43 -21.89
N ARG A 648 20.28 1.84 -23.13
CA ARG A 648 20.00 3.19 -23.63
C ARG A 648 18.49 3.48 -23.59
N SER A 649 17.66 2.59 -24.13
CA SER A 649 16.20 2.77 -24.11
C SER A 649 15.62 2.82 -22.69
N ARG A 650 16.13 1.98 -21.77
CA ARG A 650 15.71 1.90 -20.36
C ARG A 650 16.17 3.07 -19.49
N ASN A 651 17.33 3.63 -19.77
CA ASN A 651 17.86 4.78 -19.04
C ASN A 651 17.28 6.11 -19.53
N LEU A 652 16.69 6.12 -20.72
CA LEU A 652 16.04 7.29 -21.31
C LEU A 652 14.54 7.37 -21.02
N ASN A 653 13.87 6.23 -20.78
CA ASN A 653 12.43 6.16 -20.56
C ASN A 653 12.08 5.46 -19.25
N ASP A 654 11.16 6.05 -18.48
CA ASP A 654 10.61 5.39 -17.30
C ASP A 654 9.49 4.42 -17.69
N THR A 655 9.67 3.14 -17.35
CA THR A 655 8.80 2.03 -17.79
C THR A 655 7.66 1.70 -16.82
N ARG A 656 7.40 2.52 -15.80
CA ARG A 656 6.38 2.22 -14.79
C ARG A 656 4.97 2.28 -15.37
N PHE A 657 4.13 1.32 -14.96
CA PHE A 657 2.79 1.13 -15.48
C PHE A 657 1.90 2.39 -15.37
N ALA A 658 1.88 3.05 -14.21
CA ALA A 658 1.07 4.26 -14.02
C ALA A 658 1.46 5.39 -14.98
N LEU A 659 2.77 5.55 -15.26
CA LEU A 659 3.25 6.52 -16.23
C LEU A 659 2.85 6.12 -17.66
N LYS A 660 2.96 4.83 -18.02
CA LYS A 660 2.47 4.33 -19.33
C LYS A 660 1.00 4.67 -19.55
N VAL A 661 0.15 4.49 -18.54
CA VAL A 661 -1.26 4.87 -18.58
C VAL A 661 -1.44 6.38 -18.80
N VAL A 662 -0.66 7.22 -18.09
CA VAL A 662 -0.70 8.68 -18.29
C VAL A 662 -0.29 9.05 -19.72
N LEU A 663 0.81 8.51 -20.24
CA LEU A 663 1.27 8.81 -21.60
C LEU A 663 0.27 8.34 -22.66
N ALA A 664 -0.37 7.18 -22.47
CA ALA A 664 -1.43 6.69 -23.36
C ALA A 664 -2.60 7.68 -23.40
N HIS A 665 -3.11 8.12 -22.24
CA HIS A 665 -4.19 9.13 -22.20
C HIS A 665 -3.78 10.47 -22.79
N LEU A 666 -2.51 10.87 -22.66
CA LEU A 666 -2.03 12.11 -23.26
C LEU A 666 -2.01 12.04 -24.78
N LYS A 667 -1.67 10.88 -25.37
CA LYS A 667 -1.78 10.67 -26.82
C LYS A 667 -3.23 10.86 -27.27
N ASP A 668 -4.18 10.23 -26.58
CA ASP A 668 -5.60 10.31 -26.96
C ASP A 668 -6.17 11.72 -26.76
N ALA A 669 -5.84 12.38 -25.64
CA ALA A 669 -6.38 13.69 -25.28
C ALA A 669 -5.77 14.85 -26.07
N PHE A 670 -4.58 14.68 -26.65
CA PHE A 670 -3.90 15.72 -27.43
C PHE A 670 -3.47 15.17 -28.80
N PRO A 671 -4.40 15.02 -29.76
CA PRO A 671 -4.10 14.46 -31.08
C PRO A 671 -3.01 15.24 -31.83
N ASN A 672 -2.88 16.55 -31.60
CA ASN A 672 -1.83 17.39 -32.20
C ASN A 672 -0.41 17.06 -31.67
N LEU A 673 -0.32 16.44 -30.48
CA LEU A 673 0.90 15.85 -29.92
C LEU A 673 1.04 14.35 -30.28
N ALA A 674 -0.05 13.72 -30.72
CA ALA A 674 -0.09 12.32 -31.14
C ALA A 674 0.15 12.12 -32.64
N ARG A 675 -0.09 13.15 -33.46
CA ARG A 675 0.20 13.16 -34.90
C ARG A 675 1.71 13.08 -35.11
N GLU A 676 2.14 11.86 -35.37
CA GLU A 676 3.31 11.51 -36.15
C GLU A 676 3.17 12.08 -37.58
N THR A 677 3.09 13.38 -37.77
CA THR A 677 3.42 13.94 -39.09
C THR A 677 4.93 13.73 -39.28
N GLY A 678 5.29 12.65 -39.99
CA GLY A 678 6.68 12.24 -40.25
C GLY A 678 7.32 11.28 -39.24
N GLY A 679 6.56 10.65 -38.33
CA GLY A 679 7.09 9.61 -37.43
C GLY A 679 7.81 10.09 -36.16
N GLU A 680 7.83 11.40 -35.85
CA GLU A 680 8.54 11.91 -34.66
C GLU A 680 7.70 11.90 -33.37
N ARG A 681 8.25 11.29 -32.31
CA ARG A 681 7.67 11.23 -30.97
C ARG A 681 7.69 12.60 -30.27
N ARG A 682 6.56 13.05 -29.70
CA ARG A 682 6.45 14.35 -28.98
C ARG A 682 6.21 14.26 -27.47
N ILE A 683 5.87 13.07 -26.96
CA ILE A 683 5.58 12.83 -25.53
C ILE A 683 6.63 11.86 -24.94
N PHE A 684 7.32 12.29 -23.88
CA PHE A 684 8.46 11.58 -23.31
C PHE A 684 8.29 11.31 -21.81
N ALA A 685 8.59 10.09 -21.39
CA ALA A 685 8.84 9.78 -19.99
C ALA A 685 10.29 10.12 -19.65
N ARG A 686 10.54 10.88 -18.58
CA ARG A 686 11.89 11.20 -18.11
C ARG A 686 12.20 10.49 -16.79
N PRO A 687 13.28 9.70 -16.70
CA PRO A 687 13.66 9.03 -15.46
C PRO A 687 14.23 10.01 -14.44
N GLY A 688 13.79 9.90 -13.18
CA GLY A 688 14.29 10.76 -12.10
C GLY A 688 15.77 10.64 -11.78
N ALA A 689 16.44 9.57 -12.23
CA ALA A 689 17.90 9.46 -12.13
C ALA A 689 18.59 10.53 -12.98
N LEU A 690 18.05 10.76 -14.18
CA LEU A 690 18.60 11.67 -15.17
C LEU A 690 18.33 13.12 -14.78
N THR A 691 17.11 13.46 -14.36
CA THR A 691 16.80 14.82 -13.87
C THR A 691 17.65 15.17 -12.65
N ALA A 692 17.89 14.23 -11.73
CA ALA A 692 18.82 14.43 -10.61
C ALA A 692 20.28 14.59 -11.04
N ALA A 693 20.72 13.95 -12.13
CA ALA A 693 22.06 14.15 -12.68
C ALA A 693 22.20 15.56 -13.27
N LEU A 694 21.23 16.00 -14.09
CA LEU A 694 21.21 17.33 -14.69
C LEU A 694 21.12 18.45 -13.65
N ARG A 695 20.28 18.29 -12.62
CA ARG A 695 20.17 19.25 -11.52
C ARG A 695 21.51 19.46 -10.80
N ARG A 696 22.29 18.39 -10.60
CA ARG A 696 23.65 18.48 -10.04
C ARG A 696 24.64 19.10 -11.01
N ALA A 697 24.51 18.80 -12.30
CA ALA A 697 25.38 19.34 -13.34
C ALA A 697 25.27 20.87 -13.43
N TRP A 698 24.05 21.39 -13.39
CA TRP A 698 23.77 22.82 -13.50
C TRP A 698 23.87 23.60 -12.18
N GLY A 699 24.42 23.00 -11.12
CA GLY A 699 24.58 23.68 -9.82
C GLY A 699 23.26 24.02 -9.10
N LEU A 700 22.16 23.37 -9.48
CA LEU A 700 20.82 23.65 -8.94
C LEU A 700 20.50 22.85 -7.66
N GLU A 701 21.33 21.88 -7.28
CA GLU A 701 21.07 21.00 -6.12
C GLU A 701 20.96 21.79 -4.80
N SER A 702 21.71 22.90 -4.67
CA SER A 702 21.67 23.78 -3.48
C SER A 702 20.32 24.48 -3.29
N LEU A 703 19.49 24.58 -4.33
CA LEU A 703 18.15 25.17 -4.22
C LEU A 703 17.13 24.19 -3.60
N LYS A 704 17.51 22.92 -3.46
CA LYS A 704 16.67 21.84 -2.92
C LYS A 704 17.24 21.25 -1.63
N LYS A 705 18.54 21.36 -1.42
CA LYS A 705 19.25 20.77 -0.28
C LYS A 705 20.16 21.78 0.41
N GLY A 706 20.23 21.68 1.73
CA GLY A 706 21.15 22.46 2.56
C GLY A 706 22.59 21.94 2.52
N ALA A 707 23.46 22.52 3.35
CA ALA A 707 24.90 22.31 3.32
C ALA A 707 25.32 20.86 3.63
N HIS A 708 24.51 20.14 4.42
CA HIS A 708 24.75 18.74 4.80
C HIS A 708 23.94 17.75 3.95
N GLY A 709 23.31 18.22 2.86
CA GLY A 709 22.52 17.41 1.94
C GLY A 709 21.10 17.12 2.40
N GLU A 710 20.68 17.69 3.53
CA GLU A 710 19.31 17.66 4.04
C GLU A 710 18.36 18.39 3.10
N ARG A 711 17.11 17.91 2.99
CA ARG A 711 16.11 18.52 2.10
C ARG A 711 15.56 19.78 2.76
N LEU A 712 15.54 20.89 2.02
CA LEU A 712 14.90 22.11 2.49
C LEU A 712 13.39 21.92 2.59
N GLU A 713 12.77 22.45 3.63
CA GLU A 713 11.31 22.45 3.84
C GLU A 713 10.62 23.49 2.95
N ASP A 714 10.69 23.30 1.64
CA ASP A 714 10.12 24.23 0.65
C ASP A 714 9.49 23.47 -0.51
N ASP A 715 8.17 23.45 -0.63
CA ASP A 715 7.44 22.74 -1.68
C ASP A 715 7.71 23.29 -3.10
N ARG A 716 8.32 24.47 -3.26
CA ARG A 716 8.65 25.05 -4.59
C ARG A 716 9.72 24.25 -5.34
N HIS A 717 10.46 23.36 -4.68
CA HIS A 717 11.43 22.48 -5.34
C HIS A 717 10.77 21.55 -6.40
N HIS A 718 9.46 21.34 -6.36
CA HIS A 718 8.75 20.60 -7.41
C HIS A 718 8.76 21.38 -8.75
N ALA A 719 8.59 22.70 -8.70
CA ALA A 719 8.73 23.54 -9.90
C ALA A 719 10.17 23.48 -10.45
N LEU A 720 11.18 23.49 -9.57
CA LEU A 720 12.58 23.28 -9.94
C LEU A 720 12.77 21.95 -10.69
N ASP A 721 12.25 20.85 -10.16
CA ASP A 721 12.35 19.53 -10.79
C ASP A 721 11.60 19.48 -12.13
N ALA A 722 10.49 20.22 -12.27
CA ALA A 722 9.76 20.34 -13.52
C ALA A 722 10.52 21.16 -14.60
N ILE A 723 11.24 22.23 -14.21
CA ILE A 723 12.13 22.98 -15.11
C ILE A 723 13.21 22.04 -15.66
N VAL A 724 13.86 21.28 -14.77
CA VAL A 724 14.88 20.29 -15.17
C VAL A 724 14.27 19.20 -16.08
N THR A 725 13.05 18.76 -15.79
CA THR A 725 12.32 17.78 -16.60
C THR A 725 12.02 18.31 -18.01
N ALA A 726 11.58 19.57 -18.15
CA ALA A 726 11.36 20.21 -19.45
C ALA A 726 12.66 20.22 -20.28
N LEU A 727 13.78 20.56 -19.65
CA LEU A 727 15.09 20.72 -20.29
C LEU A 727 15.82 19.39 -20.57
N CYS A 728 15.32 18.29 -20.01
CA CYS A 728 15.84 16.94 -20.22
C CYS A 728 15.54 16.45 -21.65
N SER A 729 16.31 16.91 -22.63
CA SER A 729 16.13 16.56 -24.05
C SER A 729 17.07 15.43 -24.50
N GLU A 730 16.71 14.74 -25.58
CA GLU A 730 17.56 13.72 -26.20
C GLU A 730 18.87 14.32 -26.74
N SER A 731 18.82 15.56 -27.26
CA SER A 731 20.03 16.26 -27.73
C SER A 731 21.04 16.54 -26.61
N LEU A 732 20.55 16.81 -25.40
CA LEU A 732 21.39 17.03 -24.22
C LEU A 732 22.06 15.73 -23.77
N LEU A 733 21.31 14.62 -23.84
CA LEU A 733 21.81 13.29 -23.57
C LEU A 733 22.85 12.84 -24.60
N GLN A 734 22.61 13.06 -25.88
CA GLN A 734 23.57 12.77 -26.95
C GLN A 734 24.85 13.59 -26.77
N ARG A 735 24.74 14.88 -26.42
CA ARG A 735 25.89 15.72 -26.08
C ARG A 735 26.64 15.20 -24.86
N ALA A 736 25.94 14.81 -23.80
CA ALA A 736 26.56 14.22 -22.63
C ALA A 736 27.30 12.91 -22.96
N THR A 737 26.69 12.05 -23.77
CA THR A 737 27.31 10.82 -24.28
C THR A 737 28.54 11.10 -25.13
N ALA A 738 28.52 12.12 -25.99
CA ALA A 738 29.67 12.50 -26.80
C ALA A 738 30.84 13.01 -25.95
N LEU A 739 30.56 13.86 -24.94
CA LEU A 739 31.57 14.35 -24.00
C LEU A 739 32.15 13.21 -23.15
N ALA A 740 31.30 12.29 -22.68
CA ALA A 740 31.76 11.10 -21.96
C ALA A 740 32.64 10.20 -22.83
N LYS A 741 32.22 9.96 -24.07
CA LYS A 741 33.00 9.17 -25.03
C LYS A 741 34.37 9.80 -25.27
N ALA A 742 34.43 11.13 -25.42
CA ALA A 742 35.69 11.84 -25.62
C ALA A 742 36.63 11.69 -24.41
N ALA A 743 36.12 11.83 -23.19
CA ALA A 743 36.88 11.64 -21.96
C ALA A 743 37.35 10.18 -21.79
N GLU A 744 36.46 9.21 -22.00
CA GLU A 744 36.76 7.77 -21.91
C GLU A 744 37.85 7.34 -22.90
N ILE A 745 37.84 7.88 -24.14
CA ILE A 745 38.88 7.60 -25.14
C ILE A 745 40.24 8.12 -24.70
N LYS A 746 40.27 9.28 -24.03
CA LYS A 746 41.49 9.90 -23.50
C LYS A 746 41.96 9.28 -22.17
N GLY A 747 41.17 8.38 -21.57
CA GLY A 747 41.44 7.85 -20.23
C GLY A 747 41.24 8.88 -19.11
N GLU A 748 40.53 9.97 -19.41
CA GLU A 748 40.24 11.07 -18.49
C GLU A 748 38.96 10.80 -17.70
N LYS A 749 38.83 11.44 -16.53
CA LYS A 749 37.65 11.36 -15.68
C LYS A 749 36.48 12.11 -16.32
N PHE A 750 35.41 11.40 -16.66
CA PHE A 750 34.14 12.04 -17.05
C PHE A 750 33.34 12.46 -15.82
N GLU A 751 33.06 13.75 -15.68
CA GLU A 751 32.14 14.27 -14.68
C GLU A 751 30.91 14.91 -15.32
N LEU A 752 29.72 14.45 -14.92
CA LEU A 752 28.44 15.07 -15.28
C LEU A 752 28.37 16.56 -14.91
N ARG A 753 29.17 17.03 -13.94
CA ARG A 753 29.29 18.46 -13.59
C ARG A 753 29.82 19.34 -14.71
N GLY A 754 30.49 18.77 -15.72
CA GLY A 754 31.00 19.52 -16.87
C GLY A 754 29.98 19.76 -17.98
N LEU A 755 28.71 19.35 -17.81
CA LEU A 755 27.69 19.63 -18.83
C LEU A 755 27.40 21.13 -18.89
N PRO A 756 27.37 21.73 -20.09
CA PRO A 756 27.02 23.13 -20.23
C PRO A 756 25.59 23.37 -19.73
N ALA A 757 25.37 24.58 -19.20
CA ALA A 757 24.03 25.05 -18.92
C ALA A 757 23.20 25.07 -20.23
N PRO A 758 21.87 24.95 -20.15
CA PRO A 758 21.00 25.01 -21.32
C PRO A 758 21.20 26.27 -22.17
N TRP A 759 21.49 27.39 -21.51
CA TRP A 759 21.88 28.66 -22.10
C TRP A 759 22.66 29.49 -21.09
N GLY A 760 23.37 30.51 -21.58
CA GLY A 760 24.22 31.38 -20.76
C GLY A 760 25.33 30.62 -20.03
N THR A 761 25.93 31.29 -19.05
CA THR A 761 26.83 30.66 -18.09
C THR A 761 26.06 29.85 -17.06
N PRO A 762 26.66 28.83 -16.42
CA PRO A 762 26.01 28.09 -15.32
C PRO A 762 25.52 28.97 -14.18
N ALA A 763 26.22 30.08 -13.89
CA ALA A 763 25.82 31.02 -12.85
C ALA A 763 24.57 31.82 -13.24
N GLU A 764 24.53 32.35 -14.47
CA GLU A 764 23.37 33.08 -14.99
C GLU A 764 22.12 32.19 -15.02
N PHE A 765 22.25 30.98 -15.57
CA PHE A 765 21.15 30.02 -15.63
C PHE A 765 20.66 29.64 -14.22
N ARG A 766 21.57 29.40 -13.28
CA ARG A 766 21.20 29.13 -11.89
C ARG A 766 20.43 30.29 -11.26
N ASN A 767 20.85 31.53 -11.52
CA ASN A 767 20.19 32.72 -10.98
C ASN A 767 18.80 32.93 -11.59
N GLU A 768 18.62 32.70 -12.89
CA GLU A 768 17.31 32.71 -13.54
C GLU A 768 16.38 31.67 -12.91
N VAL A 769 16.84 30.42 -12.78
CA VAL A 769 16.06 29.35 -12.15
C VAL A 769 15.71 29.70 -10.71
N ALA A 770 16.65 30.24 -9.93
CA ALA A 770 16.41 30.65 -8.55
C ALA A 770 15.34 31.74 -8.46
N ALA A 771 15.40 32.76 -9.33
CA ALA A 771 14.40 33.83 -9.38
C ALA A 771 13.01 33.30 -9.74
N VAL A 772 12.91 32.44 -10.75
CA VAL A 772 11.64 31.79 -11.14
C VAL A 772 11.07 30.97 -9.99
N VAL A 773 11.89 30.11 -9.37
CA VAL A 773 11.46 29.26 -8.25
C VAL A 773 11.02 30.11 -7.07
N GLN A 774 11.72 31.20 -6.75
CA GLN A 774 11.33 32.11 -5.66
C GLN A 774 9.94 32.75 -5.89
N ALA A 775 9.61 33.09 -7.14
CA ALA A 775 8.32 33.67 -7.52
C ALA A 775 7.15 32.67 -7.54
N VAL A 776 7.40 31.36 -7.41
CA VAL A 776 6.33 30.34 -7.43
C VAL A 776 5.43 30.44 -6.20
N PHE A 777 4.14 30.69 -6.45
CA PHE A 777 3.09 30.48 -5.46
C PHE A 777 2.63 29.02 -5.45
N VAL A 778 2.70 28.37 -4.28
CA VAL A 778 2.40 26.93 -4.14
C VAL A 778 0.90 26.75 -3.96
N SER A 779 0.26 26.21 -4.99
CA SER A 779 -1.19 26.04 -5.03
C SER A 779 -1.66 24.83 -4.22
N ARG A 780 -2.64 25.02 -3.33
CA ARG A 780 -3.29 23.95 -2.55
C ARG A 780 -4.81 23.99 -2.73
N PRO A 781 -5.49 22.86 -3.03
CA PRO A 781 -6.94 22.82 -3.06
C PRO A 781 -7.52 22.95 -1.66
N GLU A 782 -8.63 23.68 -1.56
CA GLU A 782 -9.52 23.62 -0.40
C GLU A 782 -10.06 22.19 -0.20
N SER A 783 -10.18 21.78 1.07
CA SER A 783 -10.74 20.48 1.45
C SER A 783 -11.91 20.67 2.41
N GLY A 784 -13.11 20.29 1.94
CA GLY A 784 -14.39 20.46 2.64
C GLY A 784 -15.26 19.22 2.67
N ARG A 785 -14.66 18.02 2.54
CA ARG A 785 -15.44 16.80 2.30
C ARG A 785 -16.28 16.42 3.53
N ILE A 786 -17.59 16.67 3.43
CA ILE A 786 -18.58 16.34 4.47
C ILE A 786 -18.56 14.84 4.84
N ARG A 787 -18.31 13.94 3.88
CA ARG A 787 -18.28 12.49 4.15
C ARG A 787 -16.99 12.07 4.87
N GLY A 788 -17.10 11.35 5.99
CA GLY A 788 -16.00 10.65 6.66
C GLY A 788 -16.33 10.29 8.12
N LYS A 789 -15.32 10.27 9.01
CA LYS A 789 -15.48 9.87 10.42
C LYS A 789 -16.43 10.84 11.12
N GLY A 790 -17.53 10.35 11.70
CA GLY A 790 -18.50 11.20 12.40
C GLY A 790 -18.03 11.60 13.80
N HIS A 791 -17.43 10.69 14.55
CA HIS A 791 -16.88 10.92 15.89
C HIS A 791 -15.79 9.89 16.15
N ASP A 792 -15.04 10.08 17.23
CA ASP A 792 -14.02 9.12 17.68
C ASP A 792 -14.61 7.76 18.09
N ALA A 793 -13.86 6.68 17.85
CA ALA A 793 -14.35 5.32 18.06
C ALA A 793 -14.52 4.99 19.55
N THR A 794 -13.74 5.65 20.42
CA THR A 794 -13.78 5.49 21.87
C THR A 794 -15.00 6.20 22.43
N ILE A 795 -15.92 5.42 23.01
CA ILE A 795 -17.07 5.95 23.75
C ILE A 795 -16.68 5.99 25.22
N ARG A 796 -16.60 7.20 25.77
CA ARG A 796 -16.39 7.46 27.19
C ARG A 796 -17.72 7.44 27.93
N GLN A 797 -17.72 6.98 29.17
CA GLN A 797 -18.93 6.99 30.00
C GLN A 797 -19.25 8.43 30.40
N ILE A 798 -20.54 8.77 30.49
CA ILE A 798 -21.00 10.02 31.11
C ILE A 798 -21.70 9.65 32.43
N ARG A 799 -21.51 10.46 33.47
CA ARG A 799 -22.38 10.49 34.65
C ARG A 799 -22.71 11.93 35.00
N GLU A 800 -23.90 12.13 35.50
CA GLU A 800 -24.30 13.41 36.07
C GLU A 800 -23.85 13.42 37.53
N ILE A 801 -23.12 14.46 37.91
CA ILE A 801 -22.59 14.67 39.25
C ILE A 801 -22.76 16.16 39.52
N ASP A 802 -23.51 16.51 40.57
CA ASP A 802 -23.80 17.89 40.96
C ASP A 802 -24.47 18.73 39.84
N GLY A 803 -25.35 18.12 39.04
CA GLY A 803 -26.02 18.77 37.91
C GLY A 803 -25.15 18.93 36.65
N GLU A 804 -23.88 18.49 36.68
CA GLU A 804 -22.98 18.55 35.54
C GLU A 804 -22.68 17.17 34.93
N ALA A 805 -22.69 17.09 33.61
CA ALA A 805 -22.32 15.89 32.88
C ALA A 805 -20.79 15.68 32.85
N LYS A 806 -20.28 14.87 33.78
CA LYS A 806 -18.87 14.50 33.87
C LYS A 806 -18.54 13.27 33.02
N VAL A 807 -17.42 13.33 32.29
CA VAL A 807 -16.97 12.26 31.38
C VAL A 807 -15.94 11.38 32.10
N PHE A 808 -16.02 10.06 31.91
CA PHE A 808 -15.12 9.09 32.53
C PHE A 808 -14.43 8.22 31.47
N GLU A 809 -13.14 7.98 31.65
CA GLU A 809 -12.31 7.12 30.81
C GLU A 809 -11.73 5.96 31.60
N ARG A 810 -11.36 4.87 30.92
CA ARG A 810 -10.61 3.76 31.51
C ARG A 810 -9.18 3.81 31.00
N LYS A 811 -8.21 3.82 31.91
CA LYS A 811 -6.78 3.85 31.59
C LYS A 811 -6.11 2.58 32.09
N ALA A 812 -5.16 2.06 31.31
CA ALA A 812 -4.33 0.94 31.75
C ALA A 812 -3.41 1.38 32.89
N ILE A 813 -3.20 0.52 33.88
CA ILE A 813 -2.35 0.85 35.03
C ILE A 813 -0.90 1.13 34.59
N GLU A 814 -0.42 0.45 33.55
CA GLU A 814 0.91 0.65 32.96
C GLU A 814 1.13 2.09 32.49
N GLU A 815 0.07 2.76 32.00
CA GLU A 815 0.10 4.14 31.51
C GLU A 815 -0.22 5.18 32.61
N LEU A 816 -0.58 4.72 33.81
CA LEU A 816 -1.02 5.58 34.92
C LEU A 816 0.18 6.33 35.51
N LYS A 817 -0.03 7.61 35.83
CA LYS A 817 0.93 8.45 36.55
C LYS A 817 0.37 8.78 37.94
N ILE A 818 1.23 9.17 38.88
CA ILE A 818 0.81 9.55 40.24
C ILE A 818 -0.29 10.63 40.20
N GLY A 819 -0.11 11.69 39.43
CA GLY A 819 -1.12 12.75 39.28
C GLY A 819 -2.42 12.34 38.55
N ASP A 820 -2.53 11.11 38.03
CA ASP A 820 -3.81 10.59 37.56
C ASP A 820 -4.66 10.03 38.71
N LEU A 821 -4.06 9.64 39.83
CA LEU A 821 -4.74 8.98 40.95
C LEU A 821 -5.84 9.86 41.56
N ASP A 822 -5.62 11.17 41.64
CA ASP A 822 -6.59 12.15 42.15
C ASP A 822 -7.91 12.15 41.36
N ARG A 823 -7.86 11.76 40.09
CA ARG A 823 -9.00 11.72 39.18
C ARG A 823 -9.80 10.42 39.28
N ILE A 824 -9.36 9.43 40.06
CA ILE A 824 -10.12 8.19 40.27
C ILE A 824 -11.38 8.55 41.08
N PRO A 825 -12.61 8.30 40.57
CA PRO A 825 -13.82 8.61 41.32
C PRO A 825 -14.03 7.62 42.45
N VAL A 826 -14.79 8.05 43.46
CA VAL A 826 -15.32 7.16 44.50
C VAL A 826 -16.14 6.04 43.82
N PRO A 827 -15.82 4.76 44.09
CA PRO A 827 -16.57 3.64 43.53
C PRO A 827 -18.01 3.62 44.06
N LYS A 828 -18.91 2.89 43.38
CA LYS A 828 -20.21 2.58 43.99
C LYS A 828 -20.00 1.58 45.14
N PRO A 829 -20.80 1.61 46.21
CA PRO A 829 -20.77 0.58 47.24
C PRO A 829 -20.91 -0.81 46.61
N TYR A 830 -20.13 -1.79 47.10
CA TYR A 830 -20.29 -3.18 46.70
C TYR A 830 -19.83 -4.14 47.80
N GLY A 831 -20.49 -5.29 47.93
CA GLY A 831 -20.20 -6.26 49.00
C GLY A 831 -20.74 -5.80 50.36
N LYS A 832 -20.07 -6.18 51.45
CA LYS A 832 -20.43 -5.81 52.84
C LYS A 832 -19.83 -4.46 53.30
N ILE A 833 -19.00 -3.81 52.47
CA ILE A 833 -18.34 -2.55 52.81
C ILE A 833 -19.25 -1.39 52.39
N VAL A 834 -19.80 -0.70 53.40
CA VAL A 834 -20.80 0.36 53.24
C VAL A 834 -20.15 1.71 52.89
N ASP A 835 -18.90 1.94 53.31
CA ASP A 835 -18.15 3.18 53.06
C ASP A 835 -17.35 3.12 51.74
N PRO A 836 -17.77 3.86 50.69
CA PRO A 836 -17.11 3.85 49.39
C PRO A 836 -15.82 4.67 49.35
N GLY A 837 -15.60 5.59 50.31
CA GLY A 837 -14.39 6.39 50.44
C GLY A 837 -13.20 5.52 50.79
N LYS A 838 -13.34 4.70 51.83
CA LYS A 838 -12.32 3.73 52.25
C LYS A 838 -11.94 2.74 51.15
N LEU A 839 -12.89 2.30 50.32
CA LEU A 839 -12.64 1.45 49.15
C LEU A 839 -11.78 2.14 48.10
N ARG A 840 -11.93 3.46 47.94
CA ARG A 840 -11.11 4.25 47.02
C ARG A 840 -9.70 4.35 47.57
N ASP A 841 -9.53 4.71 48.83
CA ASP A 841 -8.21 4.96 49.43
C ASP A 841 -7.34 3.70 49.41
N GLN A 842 -7.89 2.54 49.77
CA GLN A 842 -7.20 1.25 49.65
C GLN A 842 -6.74 0.94 48.21
N LEU A 843 -7.56 1.29 47.21
CA LEU A 843 -7.19 1.13 45.81
C LEU A 843 -6.08 2.12 45.42
N LEU A 844 -6.15 3.37 45.90
CA LEU A 844 -5.14 4.39 45.63
C LEU A 844 -3.78 3.99 46.20
N ASP A 845 -3.74 3.50 47.45
CA ASP A 845 -2.51 3.04 48.10
C ASP A 845 -1.87 1.87 47.33
N SER A 846 -2.68 0.85 46.99
CA SER A 846 -2.25 -0.30 46.18
C SER A 846 -1.65 0.14 44.83
N LEU A 847 -2.29 1.09 44.14
CA LEU A 847 -1.80 1.62 42.86
C LEU A 847 -0.56 2.49 43.02
N LYS A 848 -0.49 3.32 44.07
CA LYS A 848 0.62 4.21 44.36
C LYS A 848 1.88 3.41 44.64
N SER A 849 1.80 2.44 45.56
CA SER A 849 2.90 1.54 45.88
C SER A 849 3.39 0.76 44.65
N TRP A 850 2.48 0.31 43.78
CA TRP A 850 2.84 -0.38 42.54
C TRP A 850 3.53 0.53 41.52
N ILE A 851 3.12 1.81 41.41
CA ILE A 851 3.77 2.80 40.54
C ILE A 851 5.17 3.15 41.07
N GLU A 852 5.31 3.35 42.38
CA GLU A 852 6.57 3.67 43.06
C GLU A 852 7.57 2.51 42.97
N ALA A 853 7.09 1.26 43.01
CA ALA A 853 7.89 0.05 42.80
C ALA A 853 8.33 -0.17 41.33
N GLY A 854 8.13 0.81 40.43
CA GLY A 854 8.57 0.71 39.04
C GLY A 854 7.64 -0.12 38.14
N LYS A 855 6.37 -0.32 38.53
CA LYS A 855 5.34 -1.01 37.75
C LYS A 855 5.70 -2.46 37.38
N PRO A 856 5.98 -3.34 38.37
CA PRO A 856 6.35 -4.73 38.11
C PRO A 856 5.22 -5.47 37.38
N LYS A 857 5.57 -6.20 36.31
CA LYS A 857 4.58 -6.90 35.45
C LYS A 857 4.04 -8.18 36.09
N ASP A 858 4.84 -8.82 36.94
CA ASP A 858 4.51 -10.12 37.54
C ASP A 858 3.72 -9.99 38.85
N ALA A 859 3.65 -8.78 39.41
CA ALA A 859 2.91 -8.46 40.63
C ALA A 859 1.97 -7.29 40.37
N LEU A 860 0.73 -7.59 39.95
CA LEU A 860 -0.28 -6.55 39.67
C LEU A 860 -0.85 -5.98 40.97
N PRO A 861 -1.23 -4.69 40.99
CA PRO A 861 -1.89 -4.10 42.14
C PRO A 861 -3.24 -4.76 42.34
N LEU A 862 -3.61 -5.00 43.59
CA LEU A 862 -4.87 -5.65 43.95
C LEU A 862 -5.96 -4.62 44.22
N SER A 863 -7.20 -4.97 43.88
CA SER A 863 -8.37 -4.22 44.28
C SER A 863 -8.68 -4.46 45.77
N PRO A 864 -9.58 -3.67 46.39
CA PRO A 864 -10.05 -3.95 47.75
C PRO A 864 -10.66 -5.34 47.96
N LYS A 865 -10.99 -6.07 46.89
CA LYS A 865 -11.49 -7.46 46.90
C LYS A 865 -10.38 -8.51 46.80
N GLY A 866 -9.14 -8.11 46.60
CA GLY A 866 -8.02 -9.00 46.27
C GLY A 866 -7.88 -9.31 44.78
N ASP A 867 -8.75 -8.80 43.91
CA ASP A 867 -8.64 -9.06 42.46
C ASP A 867 -7.51 -8.25 41.81
N PRO A 868 -6.69 -8.83 40.89
CA PRO A 868 -5.69 -8.09 40.14
C PRO A 868 -6.28 -6.99 39.26
N VAL A 869 -5.83 -5.75 39.46
CA VAL A 869 -6.25 -4.57 38.70
C VAL A 869 -5.35 -4.42 37.47
N ARG A 870 -5.98 -4.19 36.31
CA ARG A 870 -5.26 -3.91 35.05
C ARG A 870 -5.66 -2.58 34.40
N LYS A 871 -6.85 -2.08 34.73
CA LYS A 871 -7.40 -0.81 34.22
C LYS A 871 -8.23 -0.14 35.30
N VAL A 872 -8.03 1.15 35.50
CA VAL A 872 -8.78 1.99 36.44
C VAL A 872 -9.64 3.00 35.70
N LYS A 873 -10.72 3.46 36.34
CA LYS A 873 -11.58 4.52 35.80
C LYS A 873 -11.13 5.87 36.34
N LEU A 874 -11.13 6.88 35.49
CA LEU A 874 -10.69 8.25 35.80
C LEU A 874 -11.73 9.26 35.31
N LEU A 875 -11.91 10.35 36.05
CA LEU A 875 -12.60 11.55 35.58
C LEU A 875 -11.78 12.15 34.43
N SER A 876 -12.35 12.22 33.24
CA SER A 876 -11.70 12.75 32.03
C SER A 876 -11.62 14.28 32.07
N ARG A 877 -10.51 14.85 31.58
CA ARG A 877 -10.40 16.30 31.34
C ARG A 877 -11.24 16.78 30.14
N ALA A 878 -11.60 15.86 29.24
CA ALA A 878 -12.45 16.17 28.10
C ALA A 878 -13.90 16.45 28.53
N LYS A 879 -14.48 17.53 27.99
CA LYS A 879 -15.90 17.85 28.13
C LYS A 879 -16.78 16.91 27.30
N LYS A 880 -18.07 16.83 27.64
CA LYS A 880 -19.07 16.14 26.81
C LYS A 880 -19.05 16.74 25.39
N ALA A 881 -18.94 15.87 24.40
CA ALA A 881 -18.83 16.24 22.99
C ALA A 881 -19.99 15.63 22.19
N VAL A 882 -19.79 14.50 21.51
CA VAL A 882 -20.83 13.84 20.72
C VAL A 882 -21.50 12.75 21.56
N ALA A 883 -22.79 12.92 21.86
CA ALA A 883 -23.56 11.91 22.59
C ALA A 883 -23.87 10.69 21.72
N VAL A 884 -23.38 9.50 22.11
CA VAL A 884 -23.54 8.24 21.36
C VAL A 884 -23.66 7.07 22.34
N ARG A 885 -24.68 6.21 22.17
CA ARG A 885 -24.92 5.00 22.99
C ARG A 885 -24.88 5.25 24.51
N GLY A 886 -25.46 6.36 24.97
CA GLY A 886 -25.46 6.74 26.40
C GLY A 886 -24.11 7.24 26.94
N GLY A 887 -23.10 7.42 26.08
CA GLY A 887 -21.79 7.98 26.43
C GLY A 887 -21.42 9.20 25.58
N SER A 888 -20.18 9.64 25.70
CA SER A 888 -19.59 10.74 24.92
C SER A 888 -18.45 10.23 24.05
N ALA A 889 -18.39 10.66 22.81
CA ALA A 889 -17.24 10.48 21.93
C ALA A 889 -16.69 11.86 21.51
N ASP A 890 -15.38 11.95 21.28
CA ASP A 890 -14.78 13.19 20.80
C ASP A 890 -15.29 13.52 19.39
N ARG A 891 -15.36 14.84 19.09
CA ARG A 891 -15.75 15.34 17.76
C ARG A 891 -14.75 14.87 16.71
N SER A 892 -15.24 14.78 15.48
CA SER A 892 -14.42 14.51 14.31
C SER A 892 -13.79 15.79 13.75
N GLU A 893 -13.20 15.71 12.56
CA GLU A 893 -12.63 16.84 11.85
C GLU A 893 -13.63 18.00 11.67
N MET A 894 -13.15 19.21 11.91
CA MET A 894 -13.81 20.45 11.51
C MET A 894 -13.84 20.52 9.98
N ILE A 895 -15.02 20.78 9.41
CA ILE A 895 -15.21 20.84 7.95
C ILE A 895 -14.97 22.25 7.43
N ARG A 896 -15.55 23.23 8.12
CA ARG A 896 -15.44 24.64 7.79
C ARG A 896 -15.69 25.52 9.00
N VAL A 897 -15.33 26.79 8.87
CA VAL A 897 -15.62 27.86 9.81
C VAL A 897 -16.38 28.94 9.04
N ASP A 898 -17.60 29.25 9.47
CA ASP A 898 -18.37 30.35 8.89
C ASP A 898 -17.92 31.66 9.56
N VAL A 899 -17.59 32.68 8.76
CA VAL A 899 -17.13 33.99 9.23
C VAL A 899 -18.27 34.99 9.16
N PHE A 900 -18.49 35.69 10.26
CA PHE A 900 -19.44 36.80 10.36
C PHE A 900 -18.72 38.07 10.76
N ALA A 901 -19.30 39.21 10.39
CA ALA A 901 -18.83 40.54 10.75
C ALA A 901 -19.94 41.33 11.44
N LYS A 902 -19.57 42.14 12.43
CA LYS A 902 -20.46 43.13 13.04
C LYS A 902 -19.62 44.31 13.54
N ALA A 903 -20.09 45.54 13.30
CA ALA A 903 -19.46 46.73 13.86
C ALA A 903 -19.66 46.77 15.38
N ASN A 904 -18.59 47.08 16.11
CA ASN A 904 -18.68 47.34 17.55
C ASN A 904 -19.24 48.76 17.81
N THR A 905 -19.41 49.11 19.08
CA THR A 905 -19.91 50.43 19.51
C THR A 905 -19.03 51.61 19.07
N GLN A 906 -17.78 51.36 18.68
CA GLN A 906 -16.84 52.36 18.15
C GLN A 906 -16.77 52.35 16.62
N GLY A 907 -17.68 51.66 15.93
CA GLY A 907 -17.70 51.55 14.47
C GLY A 907 -16.64 50.63 13.86
N LYS A 908 -15.82 49.94 14.68
CA LYS A 908 -14.80 49.00 14.20
C LYS A 908 -15.44 47.63 13.93
N THR A 909 -15.22 47.08 12.74
CA THR A 909 -15.69 45.73 12.40
C THR A 909 -14.99 44.66 13.23
N GLN A 910 -15.77 43.80 13.89
CA GLN A 910 -15.30 42.61 14.58
C GLN A 910 -15.73 41.35 13.83
N TYR A 911 -14.83 40.36 13.76
CA TYR A 911 -15.11 39.08 13.12
C TYR A 911 -15.44 37.98 14.13
N PHE A 912 -16.45 37.18 13.80
CA PHE A 912 -17.00 36.10 14.61
C PHE A 912 -16.91 34.79 13.84
N LEU A 913 -16.40 33.75 14.50
CA LEU A 913 -16.10 32.47 13.87
C LEU A 913 -17.01 31.37 14.39
N VAL A 914 -17.75 30.72 13.49
CA VAL A 914 -18.66 29.62 13.81
C VAL A 914 -18.09 28.30 13.29
N PRO A 915 -17.54 27.42 14.16
CA PRO A 915 -16.96 26.15 13.74
C PRO A 915 -18.05 25.13 13.40
N ILE A 916 -17.93 24.48 12.24
CA ILE A 916 -18.85 23.44 11.78
C ILE A 916 -18.11 22.12 11.65
N TYR A 917 -18.55 21.13 12.42
CA TYR A 917 -17.94 19.80 12.47
C TYR A 917 -18.68 18.81 11.58
N ARG A 918 -17.95 17.76 11.22
CA ARG A 918 -18.51 16.69 10.40
C ARG A 918 -19.71 16.01 11.06
N ASN A 919 -19.72 15.81 12.39
CA ASN A 919 -20.88 15.24 13.10
C ASN A 919 -22.16 16.08 13.01
N ASP A 920 -22.07 17.39 12.79
CA ASP A 920 -23.24 18.27 12.75
C ASP A 920 -24.14 17.93 11.55
N PHE A 921 -23.56 17.30 10.53
CA PHE A 921 -24.29 16.78 9.36
C PHE A 921 -24.98 15.41 9.60
N PHE A 922 -24.65 14.64 10.65
CA PHE A 922 -24.89 13.18 10.70
C PHE A 922 -25.85 12.63 11.77
N ARG A 923 -26.70 13.43 12.41
CA ARG A 923 -27.73 12.84 13.30
C ARG A 923 -28.87 12.18 12.52
N SER A 924 -29.38 11.08 13.09
CA SER A 924 -30.31 10.09 12.52
C SER A 924 -31.63 10.67 12.00
N LYS A 925 -32.37 9.86 11.21
CA LYS A 925 -33.74 10.12 10.71
C LYS A 925 -34.52 11.06 11.65
N GLY A 926 -34.68 12.32 11.25
CA GLY A 926 -35.44 13.35 11.96
C GLY A 926 -34.67 14.29 12.91
N GLY A 927 -33.33 14.30 12.97
CA GLY A 927 -32.63 15.10 13.99
C GLY A 927 -31.24 15.65 13.64
N GLY A 928 -30.92 15.85 12.35
CA GLY A 928 -29.85 16.81 12.02
C GLY A 928 -30.32 18.22 12.34
N MET A 929 -29.42 19.17 12.59
CA MET A 929 -29.88 20.57 12.67
C MET A 929 -30.52 20.94 11.32
N ASP A 930 -31.70 21.56 11.36
CA ASP A 930 -32.38 22.07 10.17
C ASP A 930 -31.53 23.13 9.46
N GLY A 931 -30.72 23.86 10.24
CA GLY A 931 -29.70 24.80 9.77
C GLY A 931 -28.28 24.45 10.24
N PRO A 932 -27.27 25.23 9.82
CA PRO A 932 -25.91 25.11 10.36
C PRO A 932 -25.85 25.55 11.83
N PRO A 933 -24.84 25.11 12.60
CA PRO A 933 -24.51 25.74 13.89
C PRO A 933 -24.41 27.26 13.74
N ASN A 934 -24.89 28.01 14.73
CA ASN A 934 -25.00 29.47 14.63
C ASN A 934 -24.36 30.24 15.80
N SER A 935 -23.61 29.56 16.66
CA SER A 935 -22.94 30.16 17.81
C SER A 935 -21.46 30.35 17.52
N ALA A 936 -20.97 31.59 17.64
CA ALA A 936 -19.57 31.91 17.38
C ALA A 936 -18.70 31.72 18.62
N VAL A 937 -17.44 31.30 18.43
CA VAL A 937 -16.53 31.04 19.55
C VAL A 937 -16.38 32.27 20.44
N GLN A 938 -16.56 32.07 21.75
CA GLN A 938 -16.20 33.03 22.79
C GLN A 938 -15.07 32.43 23.63
N ALA A 939 -13.98 33.20 23.80
CA ALA A 939 -12.79 32.73 24.46
C ALA A 939 -13.07 32.36 25.93
N ASN A 940 -12.54 31.21 26.36
CA ASN A 940 -12.56 30.69 27.73
C ASN A 940 -13.96 30.49 28.34
N THR A 941 -15.03 30.44 27.54
CA THR A 941 -16.40 30.18 28.01
C THR A 941 -16.97 28.88 27.44
N PRO A 942 -17.97 28.26 28.11
CA PRO A 942 -18.67 27.12 27.55
C PRO A 942 -19.48 27.50 26.30
N GLU A 943 -19.67 26.52 25.41
CA GLU A 943 -20.39 26.69 24.13
C GLU A 943 -21.85 27.16 24.30
N SER A 944 -22.47 26.88 25.44
CA SER A 944 -23.82 27.38 25.79
C SER A 944 -23.89 28.89 25.97
N SER A 945 -22.75 29.55 26.22
CA SER A 945 -22.65 30.99 26.43
C SER A 945 -22.04 31.72 25.23
N TRP A 946 -21.92 31.04 24.09
CA TRP A 946 -21.39 31.61 22.86
C TRP A 946 -22.42 32.52 22.18
N PRO A 947 -22.02 33.69 21.65
CA PRO A 947 -22.92 34.60 20.95
C PRO A 947 -23.57 33.92 19.74
N ILE A 948 -24.87 34.14 19.56
CA ILE A 948 -25.65 33.62 18.44
C ILE A 948 -25.60 34.64 17.30
N MET A 949 -25.31 34.19 16.08
CA MET A 949 -25.25 35.03 14.88
C MET A 949 -26.66 35.29 14.34
N ASP A 950 -27.38 36.23 14.96
CA ASP A 950 -28.66 36.72 14.48
C ASP A 950 -28.52 37.61 13.22
N GLN A 951 -29.62 38.23 12.78
CA GLN A 951 -29.66 39.09 11.59
C GLN A 951 -28.79 40.35 11.70
N SER A 952 -28.33 40.73 12.91
CA SER A 952 -27.43 41.87 13.10
C SER A 952 -25.97 41.55 12.76
N TYR A 953 -25.66 40.29 12.45
CA TYR A 953 -24.34 39.85 12.01
C TYR A 953 -24.37 39.56 10.51
N GLU A 954 -23.44 40.16 9.77
CA GLU A 954 -23.30 39.92 8.34
C GLU A 954 -22.44 38.69 8.08
N PHE A 955 -22.96 37.70 7.35
CA PHE A 955 -22.13 36.58 6.88
C PHE A 955 -21.17 37.05 5.78
N CYS A 956 -19.88 36.72 5.92
CA CYS A 956 -18.84 37.06 4.95
C CYS A 956 -18.59 35.89 3.97
N PHE A 957 -18.01 34.80 4.48
CA PHE A 957 -17.63 33.62 3.71
C PHE A 957 -17.37 32.42 4.64
N SER A 958 -17.27 31.21 4.05
CA SER A 958 -16.86 30.00 4.76
C SER A 958 -15.39 29.69 4.51
N ILE A 959 -14.62 29.48 5.59
CA ILE A 959 -13.23 29.03 5.57
C ILE A 959 -13.20 27.50 5.64
N LEU A 960 -12.63 26.85 4.63
CA LEU A 960 -12.34 25.41 4.60
C LEU A 960 -10.85 25.14 4.87
N GLN A 961 -10.50 23.87 5.10
CA GLN A 961 -9.08 23.49 5.23
C GLN A 961 -8.31 23.88 3.96
N ASN A 962 -7.16 24.52 4.13
CA ASN A 962 -6.36 25.12 3.04
C ASN A 962 -7.08 26.21 2.22
N SER A 963 -8.06 26.91 2.78
CA SER A 963 -8.46 28.21 2.20
C SER A 963 -7.31 29.19 2.35
N LEU A 964 -6.98 29.94 1.30
CA LEU A 964 -5.98 31.00 1.39
C LEU A 964 -6.61 32.22 2.04
N LEU A 965 -5.98 32.73 3.11
CA LEU A 965 -6.42 33.90 3.83
C LEU A 965 -5.32 34.94 3.88
N THR A 966 -5.72 36.20 3.77
CA THR A 966 -4.88 37.36 4.09
C THR A 966 -5.53 38.09 5.24
N VAL A 967 -4.81 38.26 6.34
CA VAL A 967 -5.29 38.93 7.55
C VAL A 967 -4.41 40.12 7.89
N VAL A 968 -5.02 41.18 8.41
CA VAL A 968 -4.33 42.38 8.87
C VAL A 968 -4.52 42.49 10.38
N ARG A 969 -3.41 42.40 11.12
CA ARG A 969 -3.39 42.50 12.59
C ARG A 969 -3.62 43.94 13.06
N PRO A 970 -3.98 44.18 14.33
CA PRO A 970 -4.05 45.52 14.90
C PRO A 970 -2.77 46.35 14.72
N THR A 971 -1.62 45.69 14.65
CA THR A 971 -0.30 46.29 14.45
C THR A 971 -0.08 46.80 13.01
N GLY A 972 -0.98 46.49 12.07
CA GLY A 972 -0.81 46.74 10.64
C GLY A 972 -0.06 45.62 9.89
N GLU A 973 0.48 44.64 10.61
CA GLU A 973 1.15 43.48 10.02
C GLU A 973 0.18 42.64 9.16
N VAL A 974 0.60 42.33 7.93
CA VAL A 974 -0.15 41.51 6.98
C VAL A 974 0.39 40.09 7.01
N VAL A 975 -0.49 39.12 7.27
CA VAL A 975 -0.17 37.70 7.26
C VAL A 975 -0.97 37.01 6.17
N GLU A 976 -0.30 36.33 5.25
CA GLU A 976 -0.90 35.53 4.18
C GLU A 976 -0.58 34.04 4.38
N GLY A 977 -1.59 33.18 4.36
CA GLY A 977 -1.36 31.75 4.51
C GLY A 977 -2.60 30.88 4.39
N TYR A 978 -2.37 29.57 4.32
CA TYR A 978 -3.41 28.56 4.20
C TYR A 978 -3.97 28.18 5.58
N PHE A 979 -5.29 28.26 5.73
CA PHE A 979 -5.98 27.88 6.97
C PHE A 979 -5.67 26.43 7.39
N LYS A 980 -5.24 26.26 8.65
CA LYS A 980 -4.93 24.94 9.24
C LYS A 980 -5.87 24.53 10.36
N GLY A 981 -6.50 25.47 11.05
CA GLY A 981 -7.41 25.16 12.13
C GLY A 981 -7.86 26.38 12.92
N LEU A 982 -8.85 26.15 13.77
CA LEU A 982 -9.42 27.11 14.71
C LEU A 982 -9.37 26.48 16.11
N ASP A 983 -8.81 27.22 17.06
CA ASP A 983 -8.85 26.87 18.47
C ASP A 983 -10.20 27.33 19.06
N ARG A 984 -10.97 26.38 19.57
CA ARG A 984 -12.29 26.65 20.18
C ARG A 984 -12.20 27.30 21.55
N SER A 985 -11.08 27.17 22.24
CA SER A 985 -10.91 27.76 23.57
C SER A 985 -10.63 29.25 23.46
N THR A 986 -9.99 29.69 22.38
CA THR A 986 -9.53 31.08 22.20
C THR A 986 -10.22 31.82 21.06
N GLY A 987 -10.79 31.11 20.08
CA GLY A 987 -11.33 31.70 18.85
C GLY A 987 -10.25 32.12 17.85
N ALA A 988 -9.00 31.68 18.06
CA ALA A 988 -7.86 32.02 17.21
C ALA A 988 -7.71 31.03 16.04
N ILE A 989 -7.36 31.54 14.86
CA ILE A 989 -7.03 30.72 13.69
C ILE A 989 -5.52 30.45 13.62
N SER A 990 -5.15 29.44 12.83
CA SER A 990 -3.77 29.16 12.48
C SER A 990 -3.61 29.11 10.96
N LEU A 991 -2.59 29.80 10.44
CA LEU A 991 -2.27 29.87 9.01
C LEU A 991 -0.91 29.23 8.77
N ALA A 992 -0.79 28.42 7.74
CA ALA A 992 0.50 27.90 7.30
C ALA A 992 1.02 28.66 6.08
N HIS A 993 2.32 28.86 6.02
CA HIS A 993 2.98 29.45 4.86
C HIS A 993 2.74 28.61 3.60
N HIS A 994 2.67 29.24 2.42
CA HIS A 994 2.33 28.52 1.19
C HIS A 994 3.43 27.52 0.79
N THR A 995 4.69 27.90 0.94
CA THR A 995 5.87 27.09 0.60
C THR A 995 6.18 25.99 1.62
N ALA A 996 5.94 26.25 2.90
CA ALA A 996 6.37 25.42 4.01
C ALA A 996 5.19 25.15 4.96
N PRO A 997 4.40 24.09 4.75
CA PRO A 997 3.17 23.85 5.51
C PRO A 997 3.40 23.56 7.01
N GLN A 998 4.64 23.29 7.41
CA GLN A 998 5.10 23.11 8.80
C GLN A 998 5.29 24.46 9.52
N GLN A 999 5.59 25.52 8.78
CA GLN A 999 5.68 26.87 9.31
C GLN A 999 4.26 27.40 9.52
N ILE A 1000 3.76 27.22 10.73
CA ILE A 1000 2.39 27.56 11.13
C ILE A 1000 2.44 28.74 12.09
N GLU A 1001 1.82 29.83 11.67
CA GLU A 1001 1.52 30.95 12.52
C GLU A 1001 0.24 30.68 13.30
N ARG A 1002 0.32 30.73 14.64
CA ARG A 1002 -0.77 30.38 15.57
C ARG A 1002 -1.22 31.62 16.33
N GLY A 1003 -2.40 31.52 16.96
CA GLY A 1003 -2.88 32.57 17.87
C GLY A 1003 -3.40 33.82 17.15
N ILE A 1004 -3.80 33.72 15.89
CA ILE A 1004 -4.40 34.85 15.15
C ILE A 1004 -5.84 35.04 15.61
N GLY A 1005 -6.07 35.98 16.53
CA GLY A 1005 -7.39 36.28 17.11
C GLY A 1005 -8.31 37.00 16.14
N ALA A 1006 -9.42 36.38 15.73
CA ALA A 1006 -10.32 36.94 14.72
C ALA A 1006 -11.00 38.26 15.12
N ARG A 1007 -11.37 38.42 16.39
CA ARG A 1007 -12.07 39.62 16.88
C ARG A 1007 -11.26 40.91 16.81
N THR A 1008 -9.95 40.80 16.81
CA THR A 1008 -9.02 41.94 16.82
C THR A 1008 -8.50 42.28 15.42
N LEU A 1009 -8.78 41.47 14.41
CA LEU A 1009 -8.29 41.73 13.05
C LEU A 1009 -8.89 43.03 12.50
N LEU A 1010 -8.07 43.84 11.84
CA LEU A 1010 -8.55 44.97 11.05
C LEU A 1010 -9.27 44.46 9.79
N ARG A 1011 -8.74 43.39 9.18
CA ARG A 1011 -9.29 42.80 7.96
C ARG A 1011 -9.00 41.31 7.88
N ILE A 1012 -9.94 40.54 7.31
CA ILE A 1012 -9.77 39.15 6.91
C ILE A 1012 -10.36 38.95 5.51
N GLU A 1013 -9.53 38.52 4.57
CA GLU A 1013 -9.91 38.29 3.17
C GLU A 1013 -9.63 36.83 2.79
N LYS A 1014 -10.52 36.26 1.97
CA LYS A 1014 -10.38 34.90 1.44
C LYS A 1014 -10.03 34.96 -0.05
N TYR A 1015 -9.17 34.04 -0.49
CA TYR A 1015 -8.78 33.91 -1.88
C TYR A 1015 -8.96 32.47 -2.37
N HIS A 1016 -9.46 32.32 -3.60
CA HIS A 1016 -9.41 31.08 -4.35
C HIS A 1016 -8.08 30.99 -5.10
N VAL A 1017 -7.40 29.84 -5.00
CA VAL A 1017 -6.15 29.59 -5.71
C VAL A 1017 -6.35 28.51 -6.76
N ASP A 1018 -6.17 28.89 -8.02
CA ASP A 1018 -6.35 27.97 -9.14
C ASP A 1018 -5.19 26.95 -9.28
N ARG A 1019 -5.23 26.11 -10.30
CA ARG A 1019 -4.20 25.08 -10.53
C ARG A 1019 -2.83 25.62 -10.92
N LEU A 1020 -2.75 26.85 -11.41
CA LEU A 1020 -1.51 27.51 -11.81
C LEU A 1020 -0.89 28.30 -10.65
N GLY A 1021 -1.64 28.51 -9.57
CA GLY A 1021 -1.21 29.29 -8.40
C GLY A 1021 -1.68 30.74 -8.44
N GLN A 1022 -2.57 31.10 -9.37
CA GLN A 1022 -3.13 32.44 -9.44
C GLN A 1022 -4.20 32.62 -8.35
N LYS A 1023 -4.15 33.79 -7.70
CA LYS A 1023 -5.04 34.16 -6.60
C LYS A 1023 -6.23 34.96 -7.14
N HIS A 1024 -7.42 34.57 -6.74
CA HIS A 1024 -8.68 35.23 -7.10
C HIS A 1024 -9.41 35.61 -5.82
N ALA A 1025 -9.67 36.91 -5.59
CA ALA A 1025 -10.33 37.37 -4.37
C ALA A 1025 -11.76 36.81 -4.28
N VAL A 1026 -12.12 36.28 -3.10
CA VAL A 1026 -13.47 35.81 -2.80
C VAL A 1026 -14.18 36.92 -2.05
N GLY A 1027 -15.20 37.49 -2.69
CA GLY A 1027 -16.10 38.45 -2.06
C GLY A 1027 -17.07 37.78 -1.08
N LYS A 1028 -18.28 38.31 -0.98
CA LYS A 1028 -19.32 37.75 -0.13
C LYS A 1028 -19.85 36.43 -0.71
N GLU A 1029 -19.86 35.38 0.10
CA GLU A 1029 -20.48 34.10 -0.26
C GLU A 1029 -21.92 34.04 0.25
N ILE A 1030 -22.72 33.14 -0.31
CA ILE A 1030 -24.02 32.77 0.25
C ILE A 1030 -23.77 31.69 1.31
N ARG A 1031 -24.26 31.90 2.53
CA ARG A 1031 -24.17 30.87 3.58
C ARG A 1031 -25.01 29.66 3.16
N THR A 1032 -24.40 28.48 3.10
CA THR A 1032 -25.10 27.27 2.65
C THR A 1032 -25.12 26.16 3.70
N TRP A 1033 -26.20 25.39 3.76
CA TRP A 1033 -26.32 24.16 4.54
C TRP A 1033 -26.77 23.02 3.63
N ARG A 1034 -25.96 21.96 3.54
CA ARG A 1034 -26.23 20.78 2.68
C ARG A 1034 -26.50 21.13 1.21
N GLY A 1035 -25.85 22.19 0.72
CA GLY A 1035 -25.99 22.67 -0.67
C GLY A 1035 -27.20 23.57 -0.92
N ARG A 1036 -27.96 23.97 0.12
CA ARG A 1036 -29.04 24.96 0.03
C ARG A 1036 -28.62 26.25 0.73
N ALA A 1037 -29.05 27.40 0.22
CA ALA A 1037 -28.85 28.66 0.91
C ALA A 1037 -29.58 28.64 2.28
N CYS A 1038 -28.94 29.21 3.30
CA CYS A 1038 -29.61 29.50 4.56
C CYS A 1038 -30.51 30.72 4.34
N ILE A 1039 -31.80 30.57 4.67
CA ILE A 1039 -32.78 31.65 4.66
C ILE A 1039 -32.68 32.41 5.98
#